data_AF-F8C664-F1
#
_entry.id   AF-F8C664-F1
#
_cell.length_a   1.000
_cell.length_b   1.000
_cell.length_c   1.000
_cell.angle_alpha   90.00
_cell.angle_beta   90.00
_cell.angle_gamma   90.00
#
_symmetry.space_group_name_H-M   'P 1'
#
loop_
_entity.id
_entity.type
_entity.pdbx_description
1 polymer ?
#
loop_
_entity_poly.entity_id
_entity_poly.type
_entity_poly.pdbx_seq_one_letter_code
_entity_poly.pdbx_strand_id
1 'polypeptide(L)'
;MKLNNKIFYIFGIVVFLFIFTSFYIFSENLTFAKSENNCLKCHSVKRLPKVLPNGEKMDLYIDKTGFLNSVHGSLSCTDCHSDINLATHPRPMKISSKLEYAKKVSQSCANCHPEDGLSPIHKNILKEGKISCIECHGSHYIKPMKELAKDADKCLDCHSVEDLSKDLPSGEKMYLYVNKEKFLNSVHGKIGCLFCHKDVDPSNHPQPVEISSKQEYAKKIFKNCLNCHPLNTLSPIHKGFLKEDRMVCFGCHGNHYVKSKAQWKKETDKCLRCHSVRRLPKVLPNGEQMDLYVDKEAFKKTVHGDVGCWVCHQGIDFSNHPRPIRIESKKAYAKKITAGCFRCHPKDVLSKHKGHAKLIEEEKILCIDCHGHHKNQPFREWKEKAKYQEYCMSCHKLDLFKTLPNKEKISLKVDLTQLKESVHKNFECIVCHKDFSKKAHPSYNFKTRKEYSINLSRSICQTCHTDEELKKNPAHYAIAKTASCIDCHGYHNVKSLKVPAGVPENKYCMNCHSLSLVKKMENGEILSVKVDEKQILASAHKDLKCSQCHIGFSTKTHPIRSFKSIADYRSKAQEICANCHKNETLEYNNSIHAKAILKGNREAPDCLKCHGYHNVAKITSNLALRYETCIRCHDKEDKSFKESIHYKAYEEGKKDAPVCSSCHNAHKVLPTNIAKLNEACIKCHKDVKKSHNKWLYNPPFKLESFVDVHFAGSTCTTCHISGEKAIVLTLITSENKPLTLEEISKLTNWSVEEIKSKLDSNKDNIIQKEELYQFLKNFKDKEKVQFKGRLDVVNGNDAHKILTKQGAVKDCAFCHNPEAQFVGKLEFNKEGEKPEKFNLEKNVVNSVYAIPNIKDFYVLGLTKINILDILFVIALIAGAGVAGGHIFLRLITTPIRRKRRGG
;
A
#
# COMPACT_ATOMS: atom_id res chain seq x y z
N MET A 1 25.58 12.14 103.35
CA MET A 1 24.66 12.89 104.25
C MET A 1 23.25 12.88 103.65
N LYS A 2 22.31 12.15 104.26
CA LYS A 2 20.88 12.25 103.94
C LYS A 2 20.34 13.49 104.66
N LEU A 3 20.04 14.57 103.93
CA LEU A 3 19.27 15.68 104.49
C LEU A 3 17.77 15.43 104.30
N ASN A 4 17.03 15.78 105.34
CA ASN A 4 15.70 15.28 105.68
C ASN A 4 14.59 16.08 104.95
N ASN A 5 13.80 15.43 104.09
CA ASN A 5 12.74 16.02 103.24
C ASN A 5 11.60 16.71 104.02
N LYS A 6 11.57 16.65 105.36
CA LYS A 6 10.51 17.23 106.18
C LYS A 6 10.55 18.76 106.25
N ILE A 7 11.71 19.40 106.10
CA ILE A 7 11.83 20.87 106.19
C ILE A 7 11.27 21.56 104.94
N PHE A 8 11.40 20.94 103.76
CA PHE A 8 10.87 21.47 102.51
C PHE A 8 9.34 21.47 102.45
N TYR A 9 8.69 20.46 103.05
CA TYR A 9 7.23 20.37 103.09
C TYR A 9 6.60 21.41 104.01
N ILE A 10 7.24 21.73 105.15
CA ILE A 10 6.73 22.75 106.08
C ILE A 10 6.84 24.14 105.45
N PHE A 11 7.95 24.43 104.74
CA PHE A 11 8.13 25.70 104.04
C PHE A 11 7.13 25.87 102.87
N GLY A 12 6.83 24.78 102.15
CA GLY A 12 5.82 24.78 101.09
C GLY A 12 4.41 25.04 101.59
N ILE A 13 4.02 24.50 102.76
CA ILE A 13 2.68 24.68 103.34
C ILE A 13 2.48 26.12 103.83
N VAL A 14 3.51 26.74 104.43
CA VAL A 14 3.43 28.13 104.92
C VAL A 14 3.33 29.12 103.76
N VAL A 15 4.09 28.91 102.68
CA VAL A 15 4.00 29.74 101.46
C VAL A 15 2.65 29.55 100.75
N PHE A 16 2.12 28.33 100.72
CA PHE A 16 0.81 28.05 100.12
C PHE A 16 -0.33 28.70 100.92
N LEU A 17 -0.28 28.66 102.25
CA LEU A 17 -1.27 29.31 103.11
C LEU A 17 -1.24 30.84 102.99
N PHE A 18 -0.06 31.46 102.90
CA PHE A 18 0.06 32.92 102.71
C PHE A 18 -0.53 33.38 101.37
N ILE A 19 -0.31 32.62 100.30
CA ILE A 19 -0.86 32.92 98.96
C ILE A 19 -2.38 32.73 98.96
N PHE A 20 -2.90 31.72 99.66
CA PHE A 20 -4.34 31.46 99.73
C PHE A 20 -5.09 32.51 100.56
N THR A 21 -4.51 33.01 101.66
CA THR A 21 -5.11 34.09 102.47
C THR A 21 -5.12 35.43 101.73
N SER A 22 -4.11 35.72 100.91
CA SER A 22 -4.10 36.92 100.05
C SER A 22 -5.13 36.83 98.91
N PHE A 23 -5.44 35.62 98.42
CA PHE A 23 -6.48 35.41 97.42
C PHE A 23 -7.90 35.50 98.01
N TYR A 24 -8.10 35.07 99.25
CA TYR A 24 -9.42 35.13 99.91
C TYR A 24 -9.84 36.57 100.22
N ILE A 25 -8.91 37.42 100.68
CA ILE A 25 -9.15 38.86 100.93
C ILE A 25 -9.44 39.62 99.62
N PHE A 26 -8.95 39.14 98.47
CA PHE A 26 -9.27 39.73 97.15
C PHE A 26 -10.60 39.26 96.56
N SER A 27 -11.21 38.20 97.11
CA SER A 27 -12.42 37.59 96.53
C SER A 27 -13.73 38.29 96.93
N GLU A 28 -13.76 39.03 98.04
CA GLU A 28 -14.99 39.69 98.52
C GLU A 28 -15.25 41.08 97.90
N ASN A 29 -14.35 41.62 97.08
CA ASN A 29 -14.53 42.94 96.42
C ASN A 29 -14.69 42.89 94.89
N LEU A 30 -14.92 41.71 94.30
CA LEU A 30 -15.30 41.60 92.89
C LEU A 30 -16.80 41.35 92.75
N THR A 31 -17.60 42.32 93.21
CA THR A 31 -18.85 42.62 92.52
C THR A 31 -18.48 43.09 91.10
N PHE A 32 -18.34 42.16 90.16
CA PHE A 32 -18.30 42.51 88.74
C PHE A 32 -19.63 43.20 88.46
N ALA A 33 -19.57 44.52 88.31
CA ALA A 33 -20.70 45.34 87.93
C ALA A 33 -21.31 44.70 86.67
N LYS A 34 -22.51 44.13 86.83
CA LYS A 34 -23.36 43.70 85.72
C LYS A 34 -23.68 44.99 84.98
N SER A 35 -22.84 45.37 84.02
CA SER A 35 -23.07 46.61 83.28
C SER A 35 -24.42 46.46 82.61
N GLU A 36 -25.38 47.31 82.99
CA GLU A 36 -26.56 47.49 82.17
C GLU A 36 -26.07 48.03 80.84
N ASN A 37 -25.90 47.12 79.89
CA ASN A 37 -25.33 47.44 78.60
C ASN A 37 -26.36 48.30 77.85
N ASN A 38 -26.21 49.62 77.95
CA ASN A 38 -27.19 50.61 77.46
C ASN A 38 -27.51 50.42 75.97
N CYS A 39 -26.62 49.78 75.21
CA CYS A 39 -26.83 49.37 73.82
C CYS A 39 -27.99 48.36 73.66
N LEU A 40 -28.08 47.37 74.54
CA LEU A 40 -29.10 46.31 74.46
C LEU A 40 -30.50 46.86 74.76
N LYS A 41 -30.66 48.00 75.43
CA LYS A 41 -31.97 48.66 75.64
C LYS A 41 -32.69 48.97 74.31
N CYS A 42 -31.93 49.25 73.24
CA CYS A 42 -32.46 49.50 71.91
C CYS A 42 -32.22 48.33 70.94
N HIS A 43 -31.09 47.64 71.05
CA HIS A 43 -30.70 46.56 70.12
C HIS A 43 -31.28 45.20 70.46
N SER A 44 -31.91 45.01 71.64
CA SER A 44 -32.68 43.79 71.93
C SER A 44 -34.16 43.90 71.55
N VAL A 45 -34.55 44.92 70.78
CA VAL A 45 -35.91 45.11 70.26
C VAL A 45 -35.89 44.82 68.77
N LYS A 46 -36.72 43.88 68.30
CA LYS A 46 -36.77 43.50 66.89
C LYS A 46 -37.35 44.65 66.06
N ARG A 47 -36.59 45.14 65.08
CA ARG A 47 -36.98 46.26 64.19
C ARG A 47 -36.85 45.84 62.73
N LEU A 48 -37.38 46.66 61.82
CA LEU A 48 -37.22 46.43 60.38
C LEU A 48 -35.73 46.45 60.00
N PRO A 49 -35.24 45.47 59.20
CA PRO A 49 -33.85 45.44 58.77
C PRO A 49 -33.49 46.69 57.96
N LYS A 50 -32.28 47.21 58.17
CA LYS A 50 -31.72 48.29 57.37
C LYS A 50 -31.34 47.76 55.98
N VAL A 51 -31.84 48.38 54.92
CA VAL A 51 -31.42 48.04 53.54
C VAL A 51 -30.13 48.80 53.22
N LEU A 52 -29.08 48.07 52.84
CA LEU A 52 -27.79 48.63 52.41
C LEU A 52 -27.82 49.04 50.93
N PRO A 53 -26.87 49.89 50.47
CA PRO A 53 -26.82 50.35 49.08
C PRO A 53 -26.77 49.24 48.02
N ASN A 54 -26.28 48.06 48.37
CA ASN A 54 -26.24 46.87 47.51
C ASN A 54 -27.52 46.00 47.57
N GLY A 55 -28.57 46.46 48.26
CA GLY A 55 -29.84 45.74 48.42
C GLY A 55 -29.87 44.75 49.59
N GLU A 56 -28.76 44.52 50.31
CA GLU A 56 -28.74 43.60 51.45
C GLU A 56 -29.51 44.14 52.66
N LYS A 57 -30.34 43.30 53.28
CA LYS A 57 -31.07 43.62 54.53
C LYS A 57 -30.22 43.27 55.76
N MET A 58 -29.76 44.25 56.51
CA MET A 58 -28.99 44.10 57.76
C MET A 58 -29.91 44.24 58.97
N ASP A 59 -30.05 43.15 59.74
CA ASP A 59 -30.74 43.18 61.03
C ASP A 59 -29.83 43.80 62.09
N LEU A 60 -30.39 44.66 62.93
CA LEU A 60 -29.69 45.31 64.06
C LEU A 60 -30.11 44.72 65.40
N TYR A 61 -30.96 43.69 65.39
CA TYR A 61 -31.42 42.96 66.56
C TYR A 61 -30.34 42.02 67.10
N ILE A 62 -30.19 42.03 68.43
CA ILE A 62 -29.33 41.13 69.19
C ILE A 62 -30.18 40.49 70.30
N ASP A 63 -30.29 39.16 70.29
CA ASP A 63 -30.89 38.39 71.36
C ASP A 63 -30.00 38.45 72.60
N LYS A 64 -30.55 39.01 73.68
CA LYS A 64 -29.83 39.24 74.94
C LYS A 64 -29.36 37.93 75.55
N THR A 65 -30.21 36.91 75.55
CA THR A 65 -29.89 35.61 76.16
C THR A 65 -28.82 34.88 75.34
N GLY A 66 -28.94 34.89 74.01
CA GLY A 66 -27.98 34.28 73.10
C GLY A 66 -26.60 34.92 73.19
N PHE A 67 -26.51 36.25 73.30
CA PHE A 67 -25.22 36.94 73.45
C PHE A 67 -24.54 36.61 74.79
N LEU A 68 -25.30 36.65 75.89
CA LEU A 68 -24.78 36.35 77.23
C LEU A 68 -24.28 34.90 77.36
N ASN A 69 -24.86 33.96 76.58
CA ASN A 69 -24.42 32.57 76.53
C ASN A 69 -23.23 32.31 75.59
N SER A 70 -22.73 33.33 74.89
CA SER A 70 -21.55 33.21 74.02
C SER A 70 -20.25 33.20 74.83
N VAL A 71 -19.15 32.77 74.20
CA VAL A 71 -17.81 32.83 74.82
C VAL A 71 -17.35 34.24 75.15
N HIS A 72 -18.00 35.26 74.58
CA HIS A 72 -17.73 36.68 74.82
C HIS A 72 -18.88 37.36 75.58
N GLY A 73 -19.83 36.60 76.13
CA GLY A 73 -21.02 37.13 76.81
C GLY A 73 -20.73 37.97 78.05
N SER A 74 -19.51 37.87 78.60
CA SER A 74 -19.02 38.70 79.71
C SER A 74 -18.36 40.02 79.26
N LEU A 75 -18.16 40.25 77.97
CA LEU A 75 -17.56 41.47 77.43
C LEU A 75 -18.59 42.59 77.22
N SER A 76 -18.14 43.84 77.29
CA SER A 76 -18.91 45.00 76.88
C SER A 76 -19.02 45.06 75.35
N CYS A 77 -20.10 45.67 74.83
CA CYS A 77 -20.28 45.82 73.38
C CYS A 77 -19.13 46.65 72.76
N THR A 78 -18.61 47.63 73.50
CA THR A 78 -17.52 48.53 73.07
C THR A 78 -16.17 47.83 72.96
N ASP A 79 -15.99 46.66 73.59
CA ASP A 79 -14.74 45.91 73.53
C ASP A 79 -14.51 45.31 72.13
N CYS A 80 -15.61 45.00 71.41
CA CYS A 80 -15.58 44.57 70.01
C CYS A 80 -15.92 45.71 69.04
N HIS A 81 -16.83 46.61 69.44
CA HIS A 81 -17.18 47.80 68.68
C HIS A 81 -16.39 49.04 69.15
N SER A 82 -15.06 48.94 69.09
CA SER A 82 -14.16 50.04 69.47
C SER A 82 -14.30 51.28 68.59
N ASP A 83 -15.00 51.16 67.46
CA ASP A 83 -15.32 52.23 66.51
C ASP A 83 -16.57 53.04 66.91
N ILE A 84 -17.31 52.63 67.95
CA ILE A 84 -18.54 53.29 68.39
C ILE A 84 -18.27 54.16 69.62
N ASN A 85 -18.65 55.44 69.51
CA ASN A 85 -18.69 56.37 70.64
C ASN A 85 -20.16 56.61 71.06
N LEU A 86 -20.48 56.27 72.31
CA LEU A 86 -21.84 56.40 72.89
C LEU A 86 -22.35 57.85 72.90
N ALA A 87 -21.46 58.85 72.94
CA ALA A 87 -21.84 60.26 72.93
C ALA A 87 -22.26 60.80 71.55
N THR A 88 -21.90 60.10 70.45
CA THR A 88 -22.15 60.55 69.06
C THR A 88 -23.03 59.60 68.24
N HIS A 89 -23.55 58.55 68.88
CA HIS A 89 -24.54 57.64 68.29
C HIS A 89 -25.95 58.27 68.35
N PRO A 90 -26.70 58.41 67.23
CA PRO A 90 -26.66 57.58 66.02
C PRO A 90 -26.31 58.35 64.74
N ARG A 91 -25.05 58.31 64.30
CA ARG A 91 -24.68 58.62 62.91
C ARG A 91 -24.56 57.34 62.08
N PRO A 92 -25.18 57.25 60.89
CA PRO A 92 -25.07 56.08 60.05
C PRO A 92 -23.66 55.99 59.46
N MET A 93 -22.92 54.94 59.82
CA MET A 93 -21.71 54.57 59.09
C MET A 93 -22.09 54.26 57.64
N LYS A 94 -21.43 54.91 56.67
CA LYS A 94 -21.58 54.58 55.25
C LYS A 94 -20.88 53.24 55.01
N ILE A 95 -21.67 52.21 54.74
CA ILE A 95 -21.18 50.86 54.45
C ILE A 95 -21.93 50.36 53.23
N SER A 96 -21.21 49.80 52.26
CA SER A 96 -21.77 49.37 50.98
C SER A 96 -22.37 47.95 51.02
N SER A 97 -21.88 47.08 51.92
CA SER A 97 -22.30 45.68 52.04
C SER A 97 -22.11 45.10 53.44
N LYS A 98 -22.81 44.00 53.75
CA LYS A 98 -22.62 43.22 54.99
C LYS A 98 -21.17 42.73 55.12
N LEU A 99 -20.55 42.32 54.01
CA LEU A 99 -19.17 41.82 54.00
C LEU A 99 -18.15 42.92 54.34
N GLU A 100 -18.34 44.13 53.84
CA GLU A 100 -17.50 45.28 54.19
C GLU A 100 -17.62 45.59 55.69
N TYR A 101 -18.84 45.60 56.22
CA TYR A 101 -19.06 45.77 57.66
C TYR A 101 -18.39 44.67 58.48
N ALA A 102 -18.59 43.41 58.07
CA ALA A 102 -18.04 42.23 58.71
C ALA A 102 -16.51 42.26 58.81
N LYS A 103 -15.83 42.66 57.72
CA LYS A 103 -14.37 42.80 57.70
C LYS A 103 -13.89 43.89 58.64
N LYS A 104 -14.56 45.05 58.65
CA LYS A 104 -14.20 46.17 59.52
C LYS A 104 -14.35 45.82 61.00
N VAL A 105 -15.46 45.18 61.38
CA VAL A 105 -15.69 44.75 62.77
C VAL A 105 -14.79 43.56 63.16
N SER A 106 -14.51 42.64 62.23
CA SER A 106 -13.61 41.50 62.50
C SER A 106 -12.18 41.91 62.79
N GLN A 107 -11.73 43.12 62.40
CA GLN A 107 -10.41 43.64 62.75
C GLN A 107 -10.25 43.80 64.27
N SER A 108 -11.32 44.15 64.98
CA SER A 108 -11.31 44.26 66.44
C SER A 108 -11.01 42.94 67.13
N CYS A 109 -11.31 41.80 66.50
CA CYS A 109 -10.96 40.48 67.05
C CYS A 109 -9.44 40.33 67.22
N ALA A 110 -8.63 40.91 66.33
CA ALA A 110 -7.17 40.81 66.37
C ALA A 110 -6.55 41.54 67.58
N ASN A 111 -7.27 42.50 68.17
CA ASN A 111 -6.83 43.21 69.36
C ASN A 111 -6.72 42.29 70.59
N CYS A 112 -7.52 41.21 70.63
CA CYS A 112 -7.49 40.21 71.70
C CYS A 112 -7.01 38.82 71.23
N HIS A 113 -7.15 38.49 69.93
CA HIS A 113 -6.70 37.25 69.32
C HIS A 113 -5.50 37.50 68.39
N PRO A 114 -4.26 37.47 68.91
CA PRO A 114 -3.07 37.80 68.11
C PRO A 114 -2.87 36.81 66.96
N GLU A 115 -2.48 37.34 65.80
CA GLU A 115 -2.32 36.56 64.58
C GLU A 115 -1.32 35.40 64.74
N ASP A 116 -0.30 35.53 65.58
CA ASP A 116 0.72 34.51 65.77
C ASP A 116 0.19 33.20 66.33
N GLY A 117 -0.88 33.26 67.12
CA GLY A 117 -1.58 32.09 67.66
C GLY A 117 -2.50 31.38 66.65
N LEU A 118 -2.68 31.94 65.46
CA LEU A 118 -3.56 31.39 64.43
C LEU A 118 -2.88 30.30 63.60
N SER A 119 -3.64 29.27 63.21
CA SER A 119 -3.12 28.22 62.33
C SER A 119 -2.77 28.77 60.93
N PRO A 120 -1.90 28.09 60.15
CA PRO A 120 -1.52 28.56 58.81
C PRO A 120 -2.71 28.82 57.88
N ILE A 121 -3.82 28.09 58.05
CA ILE A 121 -5.05 28.28 57.27
C ILE A 121 -5.69 29.64 57.62
N HIS A 122 -5.81 29.98 58.91
CA HIS A 122 -6.36 31.25 59.36
C HIS A 122 -5.49 32.44 58.89
N LYS A 123 -4.15 32.32 59.03
CA LYS A 123 -3.20 33.33 58.53
C LYS A 123 -3.36 33.55 57.02
N ASN A 124 -3.56 32.49 56.26
CA ASN A 124 -3.78 32.58 54.80
C ASN A 124 -5.14 33.19 54.43
N ILE A 125 -6.21 32.86 55.16
CA ILE A 125 -7.54 33.44 54.96
C ILE A 125 -7.52 34.95 55.23
N LEU A 126 -6.86 35.38 56.30
CA LEU A 126 -6.65 36.80 56.64
C LEU A 126 -5.88 37.53 55.52
N LYS A 127 -4.80 36.90 55.00
CA LYS A 127 -3.98 37.47 53.92
C LYS A 127 -4.74 37.63 52.59
N GLU A 128 -5.69 36.76 52.27
CA GLU A 128 -6.51 36.88 51.06
C GLU A 128 -7.62 37.94 51.18
N GLY A 129 -8.10 38.21 52.41
CA GLY A 129 -9.11 39.23 52.67
C GLY A 129 -10.48 38.97 52.02
N LYS A 130 -10.78 37.74 51.58
CA LYS A 130 -12.04 37.38 50.92
C LYS A 130 -13.16 37.00 51.90
N ILE A 131 -12.80 36.48 53.07
CA ILE A 131 -13.72 35.99 54.11
C ILE A 131 -13.32 36.63 55.44
N SER A 132 -14.29 36.98 56.27
CA SER A 132 -14.13 37.57 57.59
C SER A 132 -14.25 36.53 58.70
N CYS A 133 -13.71 36.82 59.89
CA CYS A 133 -13.74 35.91 61.05
C CYS A 133 -15.18 35.50 61.40
N ILE A 134 -16.11 36.45 61.32
CA ILE A 134 -17.51 36.25 61.71
C ILE A 134 -18.30 35.35 60.74
N GLU A 135 -17.85 35.17 59.50
CA GLU A 135 -18.49 34.25 58.54
C GLU A 135 -18.28 32.78 58.91
N CYS A 136 -17.29 32.50 59.78
CA CYS A 136 -17.02 31.14 60.27
C CYS A 136 -17.34 31.01 61.77
N HIS A 137 -17.04 32.03 62.58
CA HIS A 137 -17.19 31.97 64.04
C HIS A 137 -18.50 32.57 64.56
N GLY A 138 -19.28 33.22 63.69
CA GLY A 138 -20.41 34.06 64.08
C GLY A 138 -19.95 35.45 64.55
N SER A 139 -20.89 36.38 64.70
CA SER A 139 -20.61 37.77 65.12
C SER A 139 -20.84 37.99 66.62
N HIS A 140 -22.09 37.81 67.07
CA HIS A 140 -22.50 38.08 68.46
C HIS A 140 -22.73 36.79 69.28
N TYR A 141 -22.76 35.62 68.63
CA TYR A 141 -23.10 34.34 69.27
C TYR A 141 -21.99 33.32 69.08
N ILE A 142 -20.75 33.72 69.37
CA ILE A 142 -19.56 32.90 69.14
C ILE A 142 -19.55 31.71 70.13
N LYS A 143 -19.38 30.50 69.60
CA LYS A 143 -19.35 29.23 70.37
C LYS A 143 -17.96 28.58 70.32
N PRO A 144 -17.61 27.71 71.30
CA PRO A 144 -16.38 26.92 71.24
C PRO A 144 -16.36 25.98 70.02
N MET A 145 -15.18 25.80 69.41
CA MET A 145 -15.00 24.92 68.23
C MET A 145 -15.50 23.48 68.40
N LYS A 146 -15.45 22.94 69.63
CA LYS A 146 -15.96 21.59 69.94
C LYS A 146 -17.49 21.50 69.83
N GLU A 147 -18.20 22.60 70.00
CA GLU A 147 -19.65 22.66 69.85
C GLU A 147 -20.10 22.83 68.40
N LEU A 148 -19.28 23.51 67.58
CA LEU A 148 -19.49 23.68 66.13
C LEU A 148 -19.41 22.35 65.34
N ALA A 149 -18.81 21.30 65.93
CA ALA A 149 -18.75 19.97 65.34
C ALA A 149 -20.01 19.11 65.59
N LYS A 150 -20.87 19.48 66.56
CA LYS A 150 -22.04 18.69 66.98
C LYS A 150 -23.14 18.60 65.90
N ASP A 151 -23.15 19.48 64.90
CA ASP A 151 -24.12 19.44 63.81
C ASP A 151 -23.87 18.27 62.84
N ALA A 152 -22.62 17.79 62.74
CA ALA A 152 -22.30 16.65 61.88
C ALA A 152 -22.96 15.34 62.37
N ASP A 153 -23.05 15.14 63.69
CA ASP A 153 -23.70 13.95 64.26
C ASP A 153 -25.18 13.88 63.86
N LYS A 154 -25.92 15.01 63.94
CA LYS A 154 -27.34 15.08 63.56
C LYS A 154 -27.57 14.76 62.08
N CYS A 155 -26.69 15.21 61.19
CA CYS A 155 -26.78 14.88 59.76
C CYS A 155 -26.49 13.39 59.52
N LEU A 156 -25.46 12.86 60.20
CA LEU A 156 -25.02 11.48 60.04
C LEU A 156 -26.02 10.46 60.61
N ASP A 157 -26.94 10.85 61.48
CA ASP A 157 -28.04 9.98 61.94
C ASP A 157 -28.87 9.43 60.77
N CYS A 158 -29.08 10.25 59.72
CA CYS A 158 -29.76 9.82 58.49
C CYS A 158 -28.79 9.53 57.33
N HIS A 159 -27.71 10.31 57.19
CA HIS A 159 -26.77 10.19 56.07
C HIS A 159 -25.72 9.07 56.23
N SER A 160 -25.78 8.26 57.29
CA SER A 160 -24.94 7.07 57.45
C SER A 160 -25.59 5.77 56.99
N VAL A 161 -26.79 5.83 56.41
CA VAL A 161 -27.50 4.64 55.87
C VAL A 161 -26.85 4.21 54.56
N GLU A 162 -26.38 2.95 54.50
CA GLU A 162 -25.80 2.36 53.28
C GLU A 162 -26.85 2.37 52.15
N ASP A 163 -26.38 2.58 50.92
CA ASP A 163 -27.20 2.71 49.70
C ASP A 163 -28.16 3.91 49.60
N LEU A 164 -28.15 4.81 50.58
CA LEU A 164 -28.88 6.08 50.48
C LEU A 164 -28.42 6.86 49.23
N SER A 165 -29.33 7.04 48.28
CA SER A 165 -29.03 7.65 46.98
C SER A 165 -30.25 8.34 46.35
N LYS A 166 -30.00 9.21 45.38
CA LYS A 166 -31.01 9.92 44.58
C LYS A 166 -30.66 9.82 43.10
N ASP A 167 -31.64 9.52 42.26
CA ASP A 167 -31.48 9.56 40.81
C ASP A 167 -31.48 11.01 40.30
N LEU A 168 -30.55 11.32 39.39
CA LEU A 168 -30.41 12.65 38.78
C LEU A 168 -31.02 12.67 37.37
N PRO A 169 -31.45 13.84 36.86
CA PRO A 169 -31.93 14.01 35.48
C PRO A 169 -30.91 13.57 34.42
N SER A 170 -29.61 13.56 34.73
CA SER A 170 -28.55 13.02 33.88
C SER A 170 -28.56 11.49 33.72
N GLY A 171 -29.40 10.76 34.46
CA GLY A 171 -29.40 9.30 34.55
C GLY A 171 -28.36 8.73 35.53
N GLU A 172 -27.64 9.59 36.26
CA GLU A 172 -26.66 9.17 37.28
C GLU A 172 -27.29 9.00 38.67
N LYS A 173 -26.87 7.99 39.44
CA LYS A 173 -27.21 7.84 40.88
C LYS A 173 -26.29 8.62 41.80
N MET A 174 -26.77 9.68 42.45
CA MET A 174 -26.02 10.41 43.50
C MET A 174 -26.13 9.69 44.83
N TYR A 175 -25.02 9.12 45.32
CA TYR A 175 -24.96 8.52 46.65
C TYR A 175 -24.87 9.61 47.72
N LEU A 176 -25.77 9.55 48.69
CA LEU A 176 -25.90 10.47 49.83
C LEU A 176 -25.32 9.89 51.13
N TYR A 177 -24.87 8.63 51.09
CA TYR A 177 -24.20 7.94 52.18
C TYR A 177 -22.82 8.53 52.53
N VAL A 178 -22.57 8.71 53.82
CA VAL A 178 -21.30 9.09 54.42
C VAL A 178 -20.99 8.14 55.59
N ASN A 179 -19.91 7.37 55.45
CA ASN A 179 -19.31 6.55 56.48
C ASN A 179 -18.76 7.43 57.62
N LYS A 180 -19.44 7.37 58.76
CA LYS A 180 -19.14 8.16 59.97
C LYS A 180 -17.68 8.03 60.41
N GLU A 181 -17.17 6.80 60.53
CA GLU A 181 -15.80 6.56 61.01
C GLU A 181 -14.74 7.11 60.04
N LYS A 182 -14.91 6.91 58.72
CA LYS A 182 -13.98 7.44 57.71
C LYS A 182 -14.01 8.96 57.65
N PHE A 183 -15.16 9.60 57.84
CA PHE A 183 -15.29 11.07 57.85
C PHE A 183 -14.60 11.66 59.07
N LEU A 184 -14.89 11.13 60.27
CA LEU A 184 -14.29 11.58 61.53
C LEU A 184 -12.77 11.41 61.56
N ASN A 185 -12.24 10.37 60.90
CA ASN A 185 -10.80 10.12 60.75
C ASN A 185 -10.13 10.94 59.61
N SER A 186 -10.90 11.73 58.86
CA SER A 186 -10.36 12.60 57.81
C SER A 186 -9.78 13.89 58.39
N VAL A 187 -9.01 14.63 57.59
CA VAL A 187 -8.48 15.95 58.00
C VAL A 187 -9.59 16.99 58.27
N HIS A 188 -10.81 16.75 57.79
CA HIS A 188 -11.98 17.61 57.98
C HIS A 188 -12.99 17.07 59.01
N GLY A 189 -12.71 15.92 59.64
CA GLY A 189 -13.66 15.25 60.55
C GLY A 189 -14.02 16.04 61.83
N LYS A 190 -13.36 17.18 62.07
CA LYS A 190 -13.63 18.12 63.17
C LYS A 190 -14.42 19.35 62.72
N ILE A 191 -14.86 19.39 61.46
CA ILE A 191 -15.63 20.48 60.84
C ILE A 191 -17.07 19.97 60.61
N GLY A 192 -18.07 20.79 60.91
CA GLY A 192 -19.48 20.47 60.65
C GLY A 192 -19.79 20.39 59.14
N CYS A 193 -20.79 19.59 58.75
CA CYS A 193 -21.14 19.38 57.33
C CYS A 193 -21.53 20.67 56.60
N LEU A 194 -22.23 21.59 57.29
CA LEU A 194 -22.75 22.85 56.73
C LEU A 194 -21.65 23.84 56.33
N PHE A 195 -20.41 23.65 56.80
CA PHE A 195 -19.27 24.45 56.33
C PHE A 195 -18.97 24.22 54.85
N CYS A 196 -19.11 22.97 54.39
CA CYS A 196 -18.92 22.60 53.00
C CYS A 196 -20.23 22.63 52.20
N HIS A 197 -21.35 22.28 52.85
CA HIS A 197 -22.69 22.27 52.27
C HIS A 197 -23.47 23.53 52.62
N LYS A 198 -22.96 24.69 52.20
CA LYS A 198 -23.63 26.00 52.40
C LYS A 198 -24.95 26.14 51.63
N ASP A 199 -25.22 25.22 50.73
CA ASP A 199 -26.45 25.10 49.95
C ASP A 199 -27.58 24.38 50.69
N VAL A 200 -27.32 23.87 51.91
CA VAL A 200 -28.31 23.17 52.73
C VAL A 200 -28.77 24.07 53.87
N ASP A 201 -30.07 24.28 53.98
CA ASP A 201 -30.71 24.95 55.12
C ASP A 201 -31.32 23.91 56.07
N PRO A 202 -30.79 23.73 57.29
CA PRO A 202 -31.30 22.74 58.24
C PRO A 202 -32.76 22.92 58.65
N SER A 203 -33.31 24.14 58.52
CA SER A 203 -34.68 24.44 58.95
C SER A 203 -35.75 23.94 57.97
N ASN A 204 -35.38 23.70 56.71
CA ASN A 204 -36.27 23.23 55.66
C ASN A 204 -35.83 21.90 55.03
N HIS A 205 -34.72 21.33 55.48
CA HIS A 205 -34.25 20.04 55.03
C HIS A 205 -35.13 18.90 55.60
N PRO A 206 -35.63 17.95 54.78
CA PRO A 206 -35.22 17.66 53.40
C PRO A 206 -36.13 18.30 52.32
N GLN A 207 -35.76 19.47 51.78
CA GLN A 207 -36.32 20.02 50.54
C GLN A 207 -35.43 19.68 49.33
N PRO A 208 -35.98 19.37 48.14
CA PRO A 208 -35.19 18.97 46.99
C PRO A 208 -34.38 20.15 46.43
N VAL A 209 -33.05 20.06 46.47
CA VAL A 209 -32.18 20.90 45.64
C VAL A 209 -32.16 20.30 44.23
N GLU A 210 -32.40 21.14 43.21
CA GLU A 210 -32.24 20.73 41.81
C GLU A 210 -30.77 20.50 41.48
N ILE A 211 -30.46 19.28 41.03
CA ILE A 211 -29.12 18.84 40.67
C ILE A 211 -29.20 18.14 39.32
N SER A 212 -28.54 18.69 38.31
CA SER A 212 -28.52 18.17 36.93
C SER A 212 -27.60 16.95 36.77
N SER A 213 -26.37 17.00 37.30
CA SER A 213 -25.35 15.94 37.21
C SER A 213 -24.39 15.95 38.39
N LYS A 214 -23.71 14.82 38.64
CA LYS A 214 -22.69 14.72 39.69
C LYS A 214 -21.54 15.70 39.49
N GLN A 215 -21.10 15.87 38.24
CA GLN A 215 -19.96 16.72 37.91
C GLN A 215 -20.29 18.20 38.11
N GLU A 216 -21.47 18.65 37.71
CA GLU A 216 -21.91 20.03 37.93
C GLU A 216 -22.05 20.35 39.42
N TYR A 217 -22.66 19.43 40.18
CA TYR A 217 -22.76 19.57 41.64
C TYR A 217 -21.37 19.61 42.29
N ALA A 218 -20.45 18.72 41.90
CA ALA A 218 -19.09 18.70 42.41
C ALA A 218 -18.32 20.00 42.10
N LYS A 219 -18.53 20.59 40.91
CA LYS A 219 -17.96 21.91 40.55
C LYS A 219 -18.55 23.05 41.40
N LYS A 220 -19.85 22.99 41.70
CA LYS A 220 -20.53 23.95 42.58
C LYS A 220 -19.97 23.89 44.01
N ILE A 221 -19.92 22.70 44.60
CA ILE A 221 -19.42 22.49 45.97
C ILE A 221 -17.90 22.71 46.08
N PHE A 222 -17.13 22.41 45.02
CA PHE A 222 -15.68 22.65 44.98
C PHE A 222 -15.30 24.11 45.29
N LYS A 223 -16.12 25.09 44.89
CA LYS A 223 -15.89 26.51 45.20
C LYS A 223 -15.87 26.75 46.72
N ASN A 224 -16.61 25.96 47.50
CA ASN A 224 -16.61 26.04 48.96
C ASN A 224 -15.28 25.56 49.55
N CYS A 225 -14.58 24.62 48.90
CA CYS A 225 -13.26 24.20 49.33
C CYS A 225 -12.22 25.32 49.17
N LEU A 226 -12.32 26.12 48.11
CA LEU A 226 -11.37 27.21 47.83
C LEU A 226 -11.47 28.38 48.82
N ASN A 227 -12.57 28.47 49.57
CA ASN A 227 -12.73 29.42 50.67
C ASN A 227 -11.73 29.16 51.81
N CYS A 228 -11.42 27.89 52.08
CA CYS A 228 -10.46 27.48 53.12
C CYS A 228 -9.10 27.06 52.54
N HIS A 229 -9.08 26.66 51.26
CA HIS A 229 -7.88 26.28 50.51
C HIS A 229 -7.66 27.19 49.29
N PRO A 230 -7.25 28.45 49.49
CA PRO A 230 -7.16 29.37 48.38
C PRO A 230 -6.13 28.93 47.33
N LEU A 231 -6.43 29.19 46.05
CA LEU A 231 -5.62 28.70 44.93
C LEU A 231 -4.14 29.08 45.03
N ASN A 232 -3.80 30.26 45.55
CA ASN A 232 -2.41 30.71 45.71
C ASN A 232 -1.64 29.95 46.81
N THR A 233 -2.33 29.35 47.78
CA THR A 233 -1.74 28.54 48.87
C THR A 233 -1.52 27.08 48.45
N LEU A 234 -2.18 26.65 47.38
CA LEU A 234 -2.05 25.29 46.87
C LEU A 234 -0.68 25.06 46.22
N SER A 235 -0.18 23.83 46.33
CA SER A 235 1.05 23.41 45.67
C SER A 235 0.98 23.64 44.14
N PRO A 236 2.11 23.80 43.44
CA PRO A 236 2.14 23.93 41.98
C PRO A 236 1.39 22.83 41.23
N ILE A 237 1.41 21.60 41.76
CA ILE A 237 0.70 20.44 41.19
C ILE A 237 -0.82 20.68 41.22
N HIS A 238 -1.36 21.07 42.38
CA HIS A 238 -2.79 21.38 42.55
C HIS A 238 -3.21 22.57 41.69
N LYS A 239 -2.44 23.67 41.67
CA LYS A 239 -2.67 24.81 40.78
C LYS A 239 -2.70 24.38 39.31
N GLY A 240 -1.78 23.49 38.93
CA GLY A 240 -1.66 22.95 37.58
C GLY A 240 -2.88 22.12 37.14
N PHE A 241 -3.52 21.39 38.04
CA PHE A 241 -4.73 20.61 37.73
C PHE A 241 -6.02 21.44 37.76
N LEU A 242 -6.11 22.43 38.66
CA LEU A 242 -7.30 23.27 38.84
C LEU A 242 -7.42 24.39 37.80
N LYS A 243 -6.34 24.71 37.08
CA LYS A 243 -6.36 25.68 35.97
C LYS A 243 -7.19 25.14 34.79
N GLU A 244 -8.16 25.92 34.31
CA GLU A 244 -9.08 25.61 33.20
C GLU A 244 -10.20 24.59 33.51
N ASP A 245 -10.63 24.45 34.78
CA ASP A 245 -11.69 23.49 35.19
C ASP A 245 -11.43 22.03 34.78
N ARG A 246 -10.16 21.68 34.49
CA ARG A 246 -9.73 20.37 33.98
C ARG A 246 -9.97 19.23 34.95
N MET A 247 -10.01 19.51 36.25
CA MET A 247 -10.31 18.55 37.31
C MET A 247 -10.84 19.25 38.57
N VAL A 248 -11.76 18.61 39.28
CA VAL A 248 -12.21 19.05 40.62
C VAL A 248 -11.44 18.29 41.70
N CYS A 249 -11.27 18.86 42.90
CA CYS A 249 -10.52 18.22 44.01
C CYS A 249 -10.94 16.76 44.24
N PHE A 250 -12.23 16.50 44.15
CA PHE A 250 -12.85 15.18 44.35
C PHE A 250 -12.47 14.11 43.32
N GLY A 251 -11.85 14.49 42.20
CA GLY A 251 -11.29 13.53 41.24
C GLY A 251 -10.05 12.79 41.78
N CYS A 252 -9.34 13.40 42.73
CA CYS A 252 -8.15 12.84 43.37
C CYS A 252 -8.28 12.66 44.87
N HIS A 253 -9.08 13.48 45.54
CA HIS A 253 -9.37 13.41 46.97
C HIS A 253 -10.74 12.76 47.18
N GLY A 254 -10.95 12.00 48.25
CA GLY A 254 -12.28 11.47 48.54
C GLY A 254 -13.29 12.59 48.83
N ASN A 255 -14.55 12.42 48.40
CA ASN A 255 -15.62 13.42 48.54
C ASN A 255 -15.80 13.90 49.99
N HIS A 256 -15.84 12.96 50.93
CA HIS A 256 -15.96 13.22 52.36
C HIS A 256 -14.76 12.69 53.16
N TYR A 257 -13.78 12.07 52.49
CA TYR A 257 -12.63 11.42 53.13
C TYR A 257 -11.33 11.93 52.51
N VAL A 258 -10.89 13.10 52.95
CA VAL A 258 -9.62 13.69 52.52
C VAL A 258 -8.51 13.21 53.45
N LYS A 259 -7.50 12.53 52.88
CA LYS A 259 -6.30 12.07 53.60
C LYS A 259 -5.16 13.04 53.39
N SER A 260 -4.32 13.20 54.41
CA SER A 260 -3.07 13.95 54.33
C SER A 260 -1.96 13.20 53.58
N LYS A 261 -0.95 13.93 53.08
CA LYS A 261 0.25 13.35 52.45
C LYS A 261 0.94 12.30 53.36
N ALA A 262 0.97 12.56 54.67
CA ALA A 262 1.54 11.64 55.65
C ALA A 262 0.75 10.32 55.74
N GLN A 263 -0.59 10.39 55.67
CA GLN A 263 -1.45 9.21 55.65
C GLN A 263 -1.24 8.37 54.38
N TRP A 264 -1.18 9.00 53.19
CA TRP A 264 -0.90 8.30 51.93
C TRP A 264 0.47 7.61 51.91
N LYS A 265 1.50 8.27 52.42
CA LYS A 265 2.85 7.70 52.52
C LYS A 265 2.86 6.47 53.43
N LYS A 266 2.23 6.58 54.61
CA LYS A 266 2.12 5.47 55.57
C LYS A 266 1.41 4.25 54.97
N GLU A 267 0.34 4.46 54.20
CA GLU A 267 -0.37 3.38 53.51
C GLU A 267 0.46 2.76 52.39
N THR A 268 1.11 3.59 51.58
CA THR A 268 2.01 3.12 50.51
C THR A 268 3.16 2.27 51.08
N ASP A 269 3.77 2.72 52.18
CA ASP A 269 4.81 1.95 52.86
C ASP A 269 4.29 0.62 53.40
N LYS A 270 3.04 0.54 53.88
CA LYS A 270 2.41 -0.74 54.28
C LYS A 270 2.28 -1.71 53.11
N CYS A 271 1.82 -1.25 51.94
CA CYS A 271 1.72 -2.08 50.74
C CYS A 271 3.11 -2.58 50.30
N LEU A 272 4.09 -1.67 50.27
CA LEU A 272 5.44 -1.99 49.82
C LEU A 272 6.17 -2.99 50.75
N ARG A 273 5.80 -3.14 52.03
CA ARG A 273 6.35 -4.21 52.89
C ARG A 273 6.20 -5.60 52.28
N CYS A 274 5.07 -5.87 51.62
CA CYS A 274 4.81 -7.16 50.98
C CYS A 274 5.14 -7.14 49.49
N HIS A 275 4.83 -6.05 48.80
CA HIS A 275 4.98 -5.94 47.35
C HIS A 275 6.42 -5.63 46.89
N SER A 276 7.33 -5.22 47.79
CA SER A 276 8.76 -5.10 47.47
C SER A 276 9.54 -6.39 47.68
N VAL A 277 8.87 -7.51 47.94
CA VAL A 277 9.50 -8.83 48.05
C VAL A 277 9.30 -9.57 46.74
N ARG A 278 10.39 -10.06 46.13
CA ARG A 278 10.29 -10.87 44.91
C ARG A 278 9.65 -12.21 45.24
N ARG A 279 8.65 -12.59 44.46
CA ARG A 279 7.93 -13.88 44.57
C ARG A 279 7.93 -14.55 43.21
N LEU A 280 7.67 -15.86 43.18
CA LEU A 280 7.48 -16.58 41.92
C LEU A 280 6.33 -15.94 41.14
N PRO A 281 6.52 -15.67 39.84
CA PRO A 281 5.48 -15.07 39.02
C PRO A 281 4.32 -16.04 38.86
N LYS A 282 3.09 -15.51 38.88
CA LYS A 282 1.89 -16.28 38.58
C LYS A 282 1.82 -16.55 37.08
N VAL A 283 1.68 -17.81 36.69
CA VAL A 283 1.38 -18.17 35.29
C VAL A 283 -0.10 -17.90 35.03
N LEU A 284 -0.38 -17.04 34.05
CA LEU A 284 -1.73 -16.71 33.59
C LEU A 284 -2.26 -17.82 32.67
N PRO A 285 -3.59 -17.92 32.44
CA PRO A 285 -4.19 -18.94 31.56
C PRO A 285 -3.62 -18.97 30.13
N ASN A 286 -3.06 -17.86 29.65
CA ASN A 286 -2.41 -17.74 28.35
C ASN A 286 -0.90 -18.09 28.36
N GLY A 287 -0.37 -18.59 29.48
CA GLY A 287 1.04 -18.95 29.65
C GLY A 287 1.97 -17.79 30.06
N GLU A 288 1.48 -16.54 30.13
CA GLU A 288 2.31 -15.41 30.55
C GLU A 288 2.62 -15.45 32.05
N GLN A 289 3.87 -15.14 32.43
CA GLN A 289 4.28 -15.03 33.83
C GLN A 289 4.13 -13.61 34.37
N MET A 290 3.27 -13.38 35.36
CA MET A 290 3.04 -12.06 35.98
C MET A 290 3.52 -12.03 37.43
N ASP A 291 4.51 -11.19 37.73
CA ASP A 291 4.91 -10.88 39.10
C ASP A 291 4.21 -9.59 39.62
N LEU A 292 4.14 -9.47 40.94
CA LEU A 292 3.57 -8.31 41.65
C LEU A 292 4.66 -7.49 42.34
N TYR A 293 5.91 -7.63 41.91
CA TYR A 293 7.05 -6.99 42.57
C TYR A 293 7.10 -5.50 42.23
N VAL A 294 7.31 -4.68 43.27
CA VAL A 294 7.49 -3.24 43.17
C VAL A 294 8.80 -2.85 43.84
N ASP A 295 9.70 -2.30 43.05
CA ASP A 295 10.95 -1.75 43.54
C ASP A 295 10.70 -0.44 44.31
N LYS A 296 10.83 -0.51 45.64
CA LYS A 296 10.52 0.58 46.54
C LYS A 296 11.31 1.86 46.23
N GLU A 297 12.60 1.73 45.95
CA GLU A 297 13.48 2.89 45.75
C GLU A 297 13.29 3.49 44.35
N ALA A 298 13.02 2.66 43.34
CA ALA A 298 12.64 3.17 42.03
C ALA A 298 11.29 3.88 42.05
N PHE A 299 10.28 3.33 42.74
CA PHE A 299 8.93 3.92 42.81
C PHE A 299 8.95 5.29 43.51
N LYS A 300 9.67 5.42 44.63
CA LYS A 300 9.82 6.69 45.36
C LYS A 300 10.39 7.82 44.51
N LYS A 301 11.23 7.51 43.52
CA LYS A 301 11.86 8.49 42.62
C LYS A 301 10.96 8.87 41.44
N THR A 302 9.80 8.24 41.29
CA THR A 302 8.85 8.58 40.22
C THR A 302 8.05 9.83 40.59
N VAL A 303 7.46 10.47 39.58
CA VAL A 303 6.50 11.58 39.76
C VAL A 303 5.26 11.19 40.57
N HIS A 304 5.00 9.89 40.75
CA HIS A 304 3.87 9.35 41.50
C HIS A 304 4.25 8.89 42.92
N GLY A 305 5.55 8.86 43.26
CA GLY A 305 6.04 8.38 44.56
C GLY A 305 5.50 9.19 45.75
N ASP A 306 5.25 10.48 45.55
CA ASP A 306 4.70 11.41 46.53
C ASP A 306 3.17 11.31 46.71
N VAL A 307 2.48 10.70 45.76
CA VAL A 307 1.01 10.60 45.72
C VAL A 307 0.54 9.24 46.27
N GLY A 308 1.39 8.20 46.17
CA GLY A 308 1.16 6.89 46.74
C GLY A 308 0.33 5.94 45.87
N CYS A 309 0.27 4.66 46.25
CA CYS A 309 -0.34 3.60 45.42
C CYS A 309 -1.86 3.77 45.22
N TRP A 310 -2.55 4.31 46.22
CA TRP A 310 -4.02 4.41 46.25
C TRP A 310 -4.60 5.24 45.09
N VAL A 311 -3.89 6.27 44.63
CA VAL A 311 -4.40 7.15 43.56
C VAL A 311 -4.57 6.41 42.23
N CYS A 312 -3.70 5.45 41.93
CA CYS A 312 -3.85 4.59 40.75
C CYS A 312 -4.68 3.33 41.07
N HIS A 313 -4.55 2.78 42.27
CA HIS A 313 -5.27 1.59 42.75
C HIS A 313 -6.49 1.96 43.62
N GLN A 314 -7.39 2.77 43.07
CA GLN A 314 -8.57 3.22 43.83
C GLN A 314 -9.46 2.04 44.24
N GLY A 315 -9.96 2.12 45.47
CA GLY A 315 -10.77 1.06 46.07
C GLY A 315 -9.96 -0.10 46.65
N ILE A 316 -8.62 -0.01 46.65
CA ILE A 316 -7.72 -0.95 47.33
C ILE A 316 -7.02 -0.21 48.47
N ASP A 317 -7.29 -0.66 49.69
CA ASP A 317 -6.63 -0.28 50.92
C ASP A 317 -6.36 -1.53 51.77
N PHE A 318 -5.85 -1.35 52.99
CA PHE A 318 -5.50 -2.48 53.85
C PHE A 318 -6.74 -3.22 54.39
N SER A 319 -7.88 -2.55 54.51
CA SER A 319 -9.15 -3.12 54.98
C SER A 319 -9.90 -3.88 53.89
N ASN A 320 -9.62 -3.61 52.61
CA ASN A 320 -10.31 -4.23 51.48
C ASN A 320 -9.36 -4.76 50.38
N HIS A 321 -8.17 -5.21 50.78
CA HIS A 321 -7.17 -5.76 49.85
C HIS A 321 -7.81 -6.85 48.96
N PRO A 322 -7.66 -6.78 47.62
CA PRO A 322 -8.37 -7.65 46.70
C PRO A 322 -7.97 -9.11 46.90
N ARG A 323 -8.96 -10.01 46.87
CA ARG A 323 -8.73 -11.45 46.75
C ARG A 323 -8.15 -11.77 45.35
N PRO A 324 -7.43 -12.89 45.18
CA PRO A 324 -6.91 -13.30 43.88
C PRO A 324 -8.03 -13.36 42.83
N ILE A 325 -7.97 -12.47 41.85
CA ILE A 325 -8.89 -12.47 40.70
C ILE A 325 -8.30 -13.33 39.57
N ARG A 326 -9.18 -13.89 38.74
CA ARG A 326 -8.79 -14.51 37.47
C ARG A 326 -8.40 -13.41 36.48
N ILE A 327 -7.20 -13.51 35.92
CA ILE A 327 -6.65 -12.58 34.94
C ILE A 327 -6.32 -13.39 33.69
N GLU A 328 -6.86 -12.99 32.54
CA GLU A 328 -6.68 -13.74 31.29
C GLU A 328 -5.31 -13.51 30.65
N SER A 329 -4.83 -12.26 30.66
CA SER A 329 -3.53 -11.85 30.13
C SER A 329 -3.02 -10.59 30.81
N LYS A 330 -1.70 -10.34 30.73
CA LYS A 330 -1.09 -9.09 31.20
C LYS A 330 -1.72 -7.87 30.52
N LYS A 331 -1.99 -7.98 29.22
CA LYS A 331 -2.61 -6.90 28.43
C LYS A 331 -4.02 -6.57 28.90
N ALA A 332 -4.85 -7.58 29.17
CA ALA A 332 -6.21 -7.38 29.68
C ALA A 332 -6.19 -6.70 31.06
N TYR A 333 -5.29 -7.14 31.94
CA TYR A 333 -5.11 -6.50 33.25
C TYR A 333 -4.62 -5.06 33.13
N ALA A 334 -3.59 -4.81 32.31
CA ALA A 334 -3.05 -3.48 32.09
C ALA A 334 -4.08 -2.52 31.48
N LYS A 335 -4.93 -2.97 30.55
CA LYS A 335 -6.04 -2.17 30.00
C LYS A 335 -7.03 -1.76 31.10
N LYS A 336 -7.40 -2.69 32.00
CA LYS A 336 -8.27 -2.41 33.14
C LYS A 336 -7.68 -1.37 34.08
N ILE A 337 -6.40 -1.46 34.41
CA ILE A 337 -5.71 -0.52 35.32
C ILE A 337 -5.46 0.85 34.66
N THR A 338 -5.18 0.87 33.35
CA THR A 338 -4.89 2.09 32.58
C THR A 338 -6.09 3.03 32.50
N ALA A 339 -7.32 2.51 32.66
CA ALA A 339 -8.51 3.36 32.82
C ALA A 339 -8.37 4.36 33.99
N GLY A 340 -7.65 3.99 35.06
CA GLY A 340 -7.36 4.87 36.19
C GLY A 340 -6.42 6.03 35.84
N CYS A 341 -5.54 5.88 34.84
CA CYS A 341 -4.62 6.93 34.41
C CYS A 341 -5.37 8.15 33.85
N PHE A 342 -6.48 7.94 33.13
CA PHE A 342 -7.22 9.03 32.48
C PHE A 342 -7.90 10.00 33.45
N ARG A 343 -8.01 9.65 34.74
CA ARG A 343 -8.52 10.55 35.78
C ARG A 343 -7.59 11.74 36.00
N CYS A 344 -6.28 11.48 36.04
CA CYS A 344 -5.26 12.51 36.22
C CYS A 344 -4.60 12.93 34.89
N HIS A 345 -4.69 12.09 33.86
CA HIS A 345 -4.20 12.35 32.51
C HIS A 345 -5.35 12.29 31.47
N PRO A 346 -6.21 13.32 31.41
CA PRO A 346 -7.36 13.34 30.51
C PRO A 346 -6.98 13.09 29.04
N LYS A 347 -7.83 12.37 28.32
CA LYS A 347 -7.58 11.96 26.92
C LYS A 347 -7.38 13.17 25.99
N ASP A 348 -8.15 14.23 26.17
CA ASP A 348 -8.06 15.49 25.42
C ASP A 348 -6.69 16.18 25.63
N VAL A 349 -6.15 16.12 26.85
CA VAL A 349 -4.83 16.69 27.16
C VAL A 349 -3.71 15.85 26.56
N LEU A 350 -3.78 14.52 26.71
CA LEU A 350 -2.77 13.61 26.16
C LEU A 350 -2.74 13.64 24.63
N SER A 351 -3.92 13.73 24.00
CA SER A 351 -4.09 13.76 22.55
C SER A 351 -3.64 15.06 21.88
N LYS A 352 -3.21 16.09 22.63
CA LYS A 352 -2.58 17.28 22.03
C LYS A 352 -1.32 16.92 21.22
N HIS A 353 -0.58 15.89 21.63
CA HIS A 353 0.50 15.34 20.81
C HIS A 353 -0.08 14.32 19.83
N LYS A 354 0.05 14.57 18.52
CA LYS A 354 -0.52 13.73 17.45
C LYS A 354 -0.16 12.25 17.59
N GLY A 355 1.05 11.94 18.07
CA GLY A 355 1.47 10.56 18.33
C GLY A 355 0.69 9.90 19.48
N HIS A 356 0.40 10.62 20.56
CA HIS A 356 -0.39 10.07 21.67
C HIS A 356 -1.86 9.92 21.27
N ALA A 357 -2.42 10.89 20.53
CA ALA A 357 -3.80 10.79 20.04
C ALA A 357 -4.03 9.49 19.27
N LYS A 358 -3.14 9.19 18.31
CA LYS A 358 -3.24 7.99 17.49
C LYS A 358 -3.07 6.69 18.30
N LEU A 359 -2.16 6.66 19.27
CA LEU A 359 -1.97 5.50 20.14
C LEU A 359 -3.18 5.24 21.04
N ILE A 360 -3.81 6.31 21.56
CA ILE A 360 -5.02 6.21 22.38
C ILE A 360 -6.21 5.71 21.55
N GLU A 361 -6.33 6.15 20.30
CA GLU A 361 -7.39 5.74 19.37
C GLU A 361 -7.26 4.28 18.93
N GLU A 362 -6.05 3.83 18.61
CA GLU A 362 -5.84 2.46 18.10
C GLU A 362 -5.96 1.37 19.17
N GLU A 363 -5.85 1.71 20.46
CA GLU A 363 -5.87 0.80 21.63
C GLU A 363 -4.91 -0.41 21.56
N LYS A 364 -4.00 -0.45 20.59
CA LYS A 364 -3.08 -1.57 20.36
C LYS A 364 -1.90 -1.56 21.32
N ILE A 365 -1.40 -0.37 21.63
CA ILE A 365 -0.25 -0.09 22.51
C ILE A 365 -0.81 0.59 23.77
N LEU A 366 -0.49 0.05 24.94
CA LEU A 366 -0.93 0.58 26.22
C LEU A 366 0.03 1.66 26.72
N CYS A 367 -0.46 2.57 27.56
CA CYS A 367 0.35 3.65 28.13
C CYS A 367 1.59 3.10 28.86
N ILE A 368 1.44 1.96 29.54
CA ILE A 368 2.53 1.30 30.28
C ILE A 368 3.62 0.71 29.39
N ASP A 369 3.34 0.43 28.12
CA ASP A 369 4.32 -0.12 27.17
C ASP A 369 5.39 0.94 26.82
N CYS A 370 5.02 2.22 26.94
CA CYS A 370 5.89 3.35 26.70
C CYS A 370 6.39 4.00 28.01
N HIS A 371 5.50 4.15 29.01
CA HIS A 371 5.82 4.90 30.22
C HIS A 371 6.40 4.03 31.34
N GLY A 372 6.12 2.73 31.37
CA GLY A 372 6.41 1.82 32.50
C GLY A 372 5.24 1.72 33.49
N HIS A 373 5.29 0.72 34.38
CA HIS A 373 4.23 0.42 35.36
C HIS A 373 4.48 1.10 36.72
N HIS A 374 5.69 0.99 37.30
CA HIS A 374 6.02 1.54 38.63
C HIS A 374 7.42 2.20 38.67
N LYS A 375 8.03 2.49 37.52
CA LYS A 375 9.43 2.96 37.40
C LYS A 375 9.58 4.12 36.40
N ASN A 376 8.71 5.12 36.50
CA ASN A 376 8.56 6.14 35.48
C ASN A 376 9.29 7.43 35.92
N GLN A 377 10.27 7.89 35.15
CA GLN A 377 10.92 9.19 35.35
C GLN A 377 10.16 10.31 34.62
N PRO A 378 10.34 11.59 35.00
CA PRO A 378 9.81 12.70 34.24
C PRO A 378 10.29 12.64 32.78
N PHE A 379 9.36 12.51 31.83
CA PHE A 379 9.71 12.36 30.42
C PHE A 379 10.55 13.53 29.88
N ARG A 380 10.34 14.73 30.42
CA ARG A 380 11.11 15.94 30.09
C ARG A 380 12.60 15.77 30.45
N GLU A 381 12.90 15.25 31.63
CA GLU A 381 14.27 15.06 32.12
C GLU A 381 14.97 13.90 31.39
N TRP A 382 14.24 12.79 31.16
CA TRP A 382 14.78 11.67 30.39
C TRP A 382 15.10 12.09 28.95
N LYS A 383 14.20 12.83 28.31
CA LYS A 383 14.38 13.33 26.93
C LYS A 383 15.62 14.20 26.75
N GLU A 384 15.97 15.02 27.74
CA GLU A 384 17.17 15.86 27.67
C GLU A 384 18.45 15.01 27.69
N LYS A 385 18.48 13.95 28.49
CA LYS A 385 19.65 13.07 28.68
C LYS A 385 19.77 11.94 27.66
N ALA A 386 18.66 11.45 27.11
CA ALA A 386 18.64 10.30 26.20
C ALA A 386 19.38 10.61 24.88
N LYS A 387 20.13 9.64 24.35
CA LYS A 387 20.72 9.78 23.00
C LYS A 387 19.62 9.82 21.93
N TYR A 388 19.93 10.33 20.74
CA TYR A 388 18.94 10.39 19.65
C TYR A 388 18.43 9.01 19.28
N GLN A 389 19.32 8.03 19.12
CA GLN A 389 18.92 6.64 18.88
C GLN A 389 18.00 6.09 20.00
N GLU A 390 18.33 6.31 21.27
CA GLU A 390 17.49 5.87 22.40
C GLU A 390 16.10 6.54 22.37
N TYR A 391 16.06 7.83 22.08
CA TYR A 391 14.82 8.59 21.95
C TYR A 391 13.95 8.09 20.79
N CYS A 392 14.51 7.94 19.60
CA CYS A 392 13.78 7.45 18.43
C CYS A 392 13.24 6.04 18.65
N MET A 393 14.07 5.16 19.21
CA MET A 393 13.71 3.76 19.46
C MET A 393 12.71 3.59 20.59
N SER A 394 12.44 4.61 21.42
CA SER A 394 11.35 4.55 22.41
C SER A 394 9.99 4.28 21.75
N CYS A 395 9.79 4.80 20.53
CA CYS A 395 8.59 4.58 19.72
C CYS A 395 8.84 3.58 18.59
N HIS A 396 9.93 3.74 17.83
CA HIS A 396 10.16 2.98 16.60
C HIS A 396 10.52 1.50 16.80
N LYS A 397 10.74 1.04 18.04
CA LYS A 397 10.84 -0.40 18.35
C LYS A 397 9.48 -1.12 18.31
N LEU A 398 8.38 -0.37 18.40
CA LEU A 398 7.02 -0.88 18.47
C LEU A 398 6.45 -1.12 17.06
N ASP A 399 5.44 -1.99 16.95
CA ASP A 399 4.75 -2.31 15.70
C ASP A 399 3.81 -1.17 15.26
N LEU A 400 4.40 -0.04 14.88
CA LEU A 400 3.70 1.15 14.42
C LEU A 400 3.51 1.13 12.91
N PHE A 401 2.32 1.52 12.44
CA PHE A 401 2.01 1.60 11.02
C PHE A 401 1.48 2.97 10.62
N LYS A 402 1.88 3.40 9.43
CA LYS A 402 1.32 4.56 8.76
C LYS A 402 0.49 4.11 7.57
N THR A 403 -0.79 4.45 7.58
CA THR A 403 -1.68 4.25 6.44
C THR A 403 -1.57 5.46 5.51
N LEU A 404 -1.28 5.22 4.23
CA LEU A 404 -1.20 6.21 3.17
C LEU A 404 -2.60 6.50 2.58
N PRO A 405 -2.80 7.60 1.84
CA PRO A 405 -4.08 7.93 1.20
C PRO A 405 -4.64 6.83 0.28
N ASN A 406 -3.76 6.07 -0.38
CA ASN A 406 -4.14 4.92 -1.22
C ASN A 406 -4.41 3.62 -0.42
N LYS A 407 -4.53 3.71 0.92
CA LYS A 407 -4.71 2.59 1.87
C LYS A 407 -3.51 1.67 2.05
N GLU A 408 -2.37 1.91 1.38
CA GLU A 408 -1.13 1.16 1.67
C GLU A 408 -0.66 1.42 3.10
N LYS A 409 -0.11 0.40 3.75
CA LYS A 409 0.47 0.51 5.10
C LYS A 409 1.99 0.44 5.04
N ILE A 410 2.65 1.40 5.66
CA ILE A 410 4.10 1.43 5.86
C ILE A 410 4.39 1.10 7.31
N SER A 411 5.22 0.08 7.54
CA SER A 411 5.76 -0.18 8.88
C SER A 411 6.76 0.93 9.25
N LEU A 412 6.57 1.50 10.44
CA LEU A 412 7.51 2.46 11.03
C LEU A 412 8.47 1.77 12.00
N LYS A 413 8.37 0.44 12.14
CA LYS A 413 9.25 -0.32 13.03
C LYS A 413 10.67 -0.33 12.50
N VAL A 414 11.62 -0.12 13.40
CA VAL A 414 13.06 -0.24 13.15
C VAL A 414 13.59 -1.41 13.97
N ASP A 415 14.28 -2.31 13.29
CA ASP A 415 14.97 -3.41 13.94
C ASP A 415 16.44 -3.04 14.19
N LEU A 416 16.83 -3.00 15.46
CA LEU A 416 18.19 -2.67 15.86
C LEU A 416 19.21 -3.73 15.44
N THR A 417 18.80 -5.00 15.28
CA THR A 417 19.71 -6.05 14.83
C THR A 417 20.11 -5.80 13.38
N GLN A 418 19.13 -5.53 12.51
CA GLN A 418 19.37 -5.21 11.10
C GLN A 418 20.12 -3.88 10.91
N LEU A 419 19.87 -2.89 11.76
CA LEU A 419 20.60 -1.62 11.73
C LEU A 419 22.09 -1.82 12.06
N LYS A 420 22.42 -2.73 12.99
CA LYS A 420 23.81 -3.06 13.35
C LYS A 420 24.56 -3.78 12.23
N GLU A 421 23.85 -4.49 11.36
CA GLU A 421 24.43 -5.14 10.16
C GLU A 421 24.62 -4.16 8.99
N SER A 422 24.04 -2.96 9.08
CA SER A 422 24.15 -1.95 8.04
C SER A 422 25.58 -1.40 7.92
N VAL A 423 25.95 -1.01 6.70
CA VAL A 423 27.17 -0.21 6.47
C VAL A 423 27.12 1.15 7.17
N HIS A 424 25.93 1.62 7.54
CA HIS A 424 25.69 2.87 8.25
C HIS A 424 25.52 2.70 9.76
N LYS A 425 25.86 1.53 10.34
CA LYS A 425 25.67 1.21 11.78
C LYS A 425 26.27 2.21 12.78
N ASN A 426 27.27 2.98 12.35
CA ASN A 426 27.96 3.96 13.20
C ASN A 426 27.34 5.37 13.12
N PHE A 427 26.33 5.60 12.28
CA PHE A 427 25.64 6.88 12.20
C PHE A 427 24.46 6.96 13.17
N GLU A 428 24.31 8.11 13.84
CA GLU A 428 23.07 8.44 14.57
C GLU A 428 21.91 8.62 13.57
N CYS A 429 20.68 8.31 14.00
CA CYS A 429 19.50 8.37 13.11
C CYS A 429 19.30 9.74 12.44
N ILE A 430 19.70 10.83 13.10
CA ILE A 430 19.57 12.21 12.61
C ILE A 430 20.49 12.54 11.44
N VAL A 431 21.54 11.75 11.19
CA VAL A 431 22.42 11.94 10.03
C VAL A 431 21.60 11.74 8.75
N CYS A 432 20.72 10.74 8.77
CA CYS A 432 19.78 10.46 7.68
C CYS A 432 18.48 11.27 7.81
N HIS A 433 17.95 11.43 9.04
CA HIS A 433 16.72 12.17 9.32
C HIS A 433 17.01 13.59 9.83
N LYS A 434 17.61 14.44 8.99
CA LYS A 434 18.12 15.77 9.38
C LYS A 434 17.05 16.76 9.81
N ASP A 435 15.83 16.57 9.34
CA ASP A 435 14.66 17.39 9.65
C ASP A 435 13.96 16.98 10.96
N PHE A 436 14.42 15.90 11.59
CA PHE A 436 13.96 15.49 12.91
C PHE A 436 14.76 16.16 14.03
N SER A 437 14.05 16.55 15.09
CA SER A 437 14.65 16.93 16.37
C SER A 437 13.81 16.41 17.54
N LYS A 438 14.38 16.44 18.75
CA LYS A 438 13.61 16.11 19.96
C LYS A 438 12.39 17.04 20.14
N LYS A 439 12.38 18.24 19.57
CA LYS A 439 11.25 19.20 19.72
C LYS A 439 10.24 19.12 18.56
N ALA A 440 10.68 18.74 17.36
CA ALA A 440 9.87 18.69 16.16
C ALA A 440 10.08 17.35 15.44
N HIS A 441 8.98 16.62 15.25
CA HIS A 441 8.96 15.40 14.46
C HIS A 441 8.25 15.68 13.13
N PRO A 442 8.96 15.66 11.99
CA PRO A 442 8.36 15.93 10.68
C PRO A 442 7.32 14.86 10.34
N SER A 443 6.23 15.27 9.70
CA SER A 443 5.21 14.37 9.17
C SER A 443 5.13 14.54 7.66
N TYR A 444 5.65 13.56 6.92
CA TYR A 444 5.57 13.60 5.46
C TYR A 444 4.19 13.15 4.96
N ASN A 445 3.70 13.71 3.86
CA ASN A 445 2.44 13.28 3.26
C ASN A 445 2.69 12.84 1.81
N PHE A 446 2.77 11.53 1.58
CA PHE A 446 3.00 10.93 0.26
C PHE A 446 1.79 10.11 -0.17
N LYS A 447 1.51 10.02 -1.47
CA LYS A 447 0.32 9.30 -1.97
C LYS A 447 0.53 7.79 -1.98
N THR A 448 1.76 7.34 -2.27
CA THR A 448 2.10 5.91 -2.43
C THR A 448 3.43 5.55 -1.77
N ARG A 449 3.64 4.26 -1.48
CA ARG A 449 4.91 3.73 -0.94
C ARG A 449 6.09 3.95 -1.88
N LYS A 450 5.86 3.84 -3.20
CA LYS A 450 6.89 4.04 -4.23
C LYS A 450 7.34 5.50 -4.29
N GLU A 451 6.40 6.43 -4.23
CA GLU A 451 6.72 7.87 -4.16
C GLU A 451 7.49 8.19 -2.87
N TYR A 452 7.08 7.61 -1.74
CA TYR A 452 7.79 7.72 -0.47
C TYR A 452 9.25 7.24 -0.58
N SER A 453 9.49 6.03 -1.11
CA SER A 453 10.84 5.47 -1.18
C SER A 453 11.75 6.24 -2.13
N ILE A 454 11.26 6.68 -3.30
CA ILE A 454 12.04 7.43 -4.28
C ILE A 454 12.44 8.80 -3.72
N ASN A 455 11.47 9.58 -3.21
CA ASN A 455 11.75 10.94 -2.73
C ASN A 455 12.65 10.92 -1.50
N LEU A 456 12.41 9.99 -0.58
CA LEU A 456 13.23 9.84 0.61
C LEU A 456 14.67 9.39 0.27
N SER A 457 14.83 8.47 -0.69
CA SER A 457 16.16 8.04 -1.13
C SER A 457 16.96 9.21 -1.71
N ARG A 458 16.31 10.09 -2.49
CA ARG A 458 16.98 11.26 -3.07
C ARG A 458 17.35 12.29 -2.01
N SER A 459 16.43 12.64 -1.10
CA SER A 459 16.72 13.66 -0.09
C SER A 459 17.71 13.19 0.97
N ILE A 460 17.68 11.90 1.35
CA ILE A 460 18.55 11.36 2.40
C ILE A 460 19.88 10.88 1.84
N CYS A 461 19.85 9.91 0.91
CA CYS A 461 21.06 9.20 0.49
C CYS A 461 21.97 10.10 -0.34
N GLN A 462 21.42 10.91 -1.25
CA GLN A 462 22.22 11.75 -2.15
C GLN A 462 22.86 12.95 -1.46
N THR A 463 22.50 13.23 -0.20
CA THR A 463 23.21 14.23 0.60
C THR A 463 24.66 13.79 0.88
N CYS A 464 24.92 12.49 0.93
CA CYS A 464 26.26 11.93 1.12
C CYS A 464 26.76 11.18 -0.13
N HIS A 465 25.86 10.60 -0.94
CA HIS A 465 26.19 9.89 -2.20
C HIS A 465 25.89 10.77 -3.41
N THR A 466 26.82 11.67 -3.73
CA THR A 466 26.61 12.69 -4.76
C THR A 466 26.55 12.09 -6.16
N ASP A 467 25.95 12.82 -7.10
CA ASP A 467 25.94 12.46 -8.52
C ASP A 467 27.35 12.23 -9.08
N GLU A 468 28.35 12.94 -8.56
CA GLU A 468 29.76 12.81 -8.96
C GLU A 468 30.35 11.46 -8.54
N GLU A 469 30.03 10.98 -7.34
CA GLU A 469 30.40 9.64 -6.91
C GLU A 469 29.70 8.55 -7.71
N LEU A 470 28.41 8.74 -8.00
CA LEU A 470 27.60 7.77 -8.74
C LEU A 470 28.05 7.64 -10.20
N LYS A 471 28.50 8.73 -10.85
CA LYS A 471 28.99 8.74 -12.24
C LYS A 471 30.20 7.84 -12.48
N LYS A 472 30.93 7.42 -11.44
CA LYS A 472 31.99 6.40 -11.54
C LYS A 472 31.50 5.09 -12.15
N ASN A 473 30.21 4.77 -12.00
CA ASN A 473 29.53 3.70 -12.73
C ASN A 473 28.32 4.28 -13.49
N PRO A 474 28.41 4.44 -14.82
CA PRO A 474 27.34 5.05 -15.62
C PRO A 474 25.97 4.37 -15.46
N ALA A 475 25.95 3.05 -15.27
CA ALA A 475 24.71 2.30 -15.06
C ALA A 475 24.09 2.60 -13.70
N HIS A 476 24.91 2.63 -12.64
CA HIS A 476 24.43 2.96 -11.30
C HIS A 476 23.87 4.40 -11.25
N TYR A 477 24.57 5.37 -11.86
CA TYR A 477 24.09 6.75 -11.98
C TYR A 477 22.76 6.84 -12.74
N ALA A 478 22.63 6.16 -13.88
CA ALA A 478 21.39 6.16 -14.66
C ALA A 478 20.21 5.54 -13.88
N ILE A 479 20.46 4.44 -13.16
CA ILE A 479 19.43 3.76 -12.34
C ILE A 479 19.02 4.64 -11.14
N ALA A 480 19.96 5.30 -10.47
CA ALA A 480 19.66 6.17 -9.33
C ALA A 480 18.71 7.33 -9.68
N LYS A 481 18.63 7.72 -10.96
CA LYS A 481 17.67 8.73 -11.43
C LYS A 481 16.24 8.21 -11.51
N THR A 482 16.02 6.92 -11.71
CA THR A 482 14.68 6.37 -11.99
C THR A 482 14.19 5.38 -10.93
N ALA A 483 15.09 4.70 -10.23
CA ALA A 483 14.80 3.73 -9.18
C ALA A 483 15.11 4.29 -7.78
N SER A 484 14.47 3.73 -6.75
CA SER A 484 14.78 4.05 -5.36
C SER A 484 16.05 3.34 -4.91
N CYS A 485 16.94 4.05 -4.22
CA CYS A 485 18.13 3.44 -3.61
C CYS A 485 17.75 2.33 -2.62
N ILE A 486 16.63 2.50 -1.92
CA ILE A 486 16.12 1.56 -0.90
C ILE A 486 15.76 0.21 -1.50
N ASP A 487 15.29 0.16 -2.75
CA ASP A 487 14.86 -1.10 -3.38
C ASP A 487 16.04 -2.07 -3.56
N CYS A 488 17.25 -1.55 -3.73
CA CYS A 488 18.46 -2.34 -3.91
C CYS A 488 19.32 -2.41 -2.65
N HIS A 489 19.46 -1.29 -1.93
CA HIS A 489 20.35 -1.20 -0.78
C HIS A 489 19.66 -1.49 0.55
N GLY A 490 18.34 -1.41 0.64
CA GLY A 490 17.61 -1.43 1.92
C GLY A 490 17.50 -0.04 2.55
N TYR A 491 16.72 0.07 3.63
CA TYR A 491 16.39 1.34 4.29
C TYR A 491 17.21 1.54 5.57
N HIS A 492 16.86 0.86 6.67
CA HIS A 492 17.61 0.87 7.93
C HIS A 492 18.65 -0.24 7.99
N ASN A 493 18.63 -1.16 7.03
CA ASN A 493 19.58 -2.24 6.87
C ASN A 493 20.43 -2.02 5.61
N VAL A 494 20.89 -0.78 5.38
CA VAL A 494 21.62 -0.41 4.15
C VAL A 494 22.79 -1.37 3.94
N LYS A 495 22.77 -2.11 2.84
CA LYS A 495 23.77 -3.12 2.46
C LYS A 495 24.75 -2.53 1.46
N SER A 496 26.02 -2.92 1.59
CA SER A 496 26.97 -2.77 0.50
C SER A 496 26.65 -3.80 -0.57
N LEU A 497 26.48 -3.36 -1.82
CA LEU A 497 26.40 -4.25 -2.99
C LEU A 497 27.78 -4.50 -3.62
N LYS A 498 28.89 -4.31 -2.86
CA LYS A 498 30.23 -4.67 -3.34
C LYS A 498 30.22 -6.15 -3.73
N VAL A 499 30.22 -6.41 -5.03
CA VAL A 499 30.30 -7.77 -5.54
C VAL A 499 31.69 -8.31 -5.20
N PRO A 500 31.81 -9.43 -4.46
CA PRO A 500 33.10 -10.04 -4.17
C PRO A 500 33.89 -10.30 -5.45
N ALA A 501 35.21 -10.13 -5.40
CA ALA A 501 36.07 -10.54 -6.50
C ALA A 501 35.89 -12.05 -6.76
N GLY A 502 35.72 -12.45 -8.03
CA GLY A 502 35.53 -13.85 -8.42
C GLY A 502 34.08 -14.33 -8.57
N VAL A 503 33.06 -13.48 -8.38
CA VAL A 503 31.66 -13.86 -8.68
C VAL A 503 31.48 -14.12 -10.20
N PRO A 504 30.83 -15.23 -10.60
CA PRO A 504 30.53 -15.51 -12.00
C PRO A 504 29.76 -14.36 -12.67
N GLU A 505 30.11 -14.01 -13.90
CA GLU A 505 29.55 -12.86 -14.62
C GLU A 505 28.01 -12.87 -14.67
N ASN A 506 27.40 -14.02 -14.93
CA ASN A 506 25.94 -14.13 -14.98
C ASN A 506 25.32 -13.75 -13.63
N LYS A 507 25.90 -14.22 -12.51
CA LYS A 507 25.43 -13.83 -11.17
C LYS A 507 25.62 -12.34 -10.91
N TYR A 508 26.70 -11.73 -11.42
CA TYR A 508 26.89 -10.28 -11.34
C TYR A 508 25.77 -9.52 -12.06
N CYS A 509 25.49 -9.86 -13.32
CA CYS A 509 24.45 -9.21 -14.11
C CYS A 509 23.07 -9.38 -13.46
N MET A 510 22.78 -10.58 -12.96
CA MET A 510 21.49 -10.92 -12.34
C MET A 510 21.25 -10.21 -11.01
N ASN A 511 22.27 -9.69 -10.31
CA ASN A 511 22.04 -8.86 -9.12
C ASN A 511 21.18 -7.63 -9.40
N CYS A 512 21.29 -7.07 -10.60
CA CYS A 512 20.45 -5.95 -11.05
C CYS A 512 19.31 -6.46 -11.94
N HIS A 513 19.60 -7.32 -12.91
CA HIS A 513 18.62 -7.72 -13.92
C HIS A 513 17.57 -8.72 -13.42
N SER A 514 17.73 -9.35 -12.25
CA SER A 514 16.63 -10.11 -11.63
C SER A 514 15.52 -9.21 -11.06
N LEU A 515 15.82 -7.92 -10.84
CA LEU A 515 14.90 -6.94 -10.28
C LEU A 515 13.99 -6.38 -11.37
N SER A 516 12.86 -5.80 -10.97
CA SER A 516 11.88 -5.17 -11.88
C SER A 516 12.37 -3.80 -12.40
N LEU A 517 13.48 -3.81 -13.13
CA LEU A 517 14.06 -2.65 -13.79
C LEU A 517 13.38 -2.41 -15.14
N VAL A 518 13.27 -1.14 -15.52
CA VAL A 518 12.69 -0.72 -16.80
C VAL A 518 13.57 0.30 -17.51
N LYS A 519 13.53 0.28 -18.83
CA LYS A 519 14.16 1.25 -19.73
C LYS A 519 13.07 1.98 -20.50
N LYS A 520 13.04 3.31 -20.36
CA LYS A 520 12.21 4.17 -21.19
C LYS A 520 12.93 4.45 -22.53
N MET A 521 12.21 4.26 -23.63
CA MET A 521 12.66 4.56 -25.01
C MET A 521 12.41 6.04 -25.34
N GLU A 522 13.01 6.54 -26.42
CA GLU A 522 12.87 7.95 -26.84
C GLU A 522 11.41 8.31 -27.17
N ASN A 523 10.66 7.40 -27.80
CA ASN A 523 9.23 7.55 -28.07
C ASN A 523 8.33 7.39 -26.82
N GLY A 524 8.90 7.16 -25.64
CA GLY A 524 8.16 7.00 -24.38
C GLY A 524 7.76 5.57 -24.02
N GLU A 525 7.93 4.59 -24.91
CA GLU A 525 7.68 3.18 -24.61
C GLU A 525 8.56 2.70 -23.44
N ILE A 526 8.05 1.75 -22.65
CA ILE A 526 8.75 1.23 -21.47
C ILE A 526 9.04 -0.25 -21.70
N LEU A 527 10.32 -0.59 -21.80
CA LEU A 527 10.79 -1.98 -21.87
C LEU A 527 11.21 -2.46 -20.50
N SER A 528 10.70 -3.61 -20.05
CA SER A 528 11.29 -4.28 -18.89
C SER A 528 12.64 -4.88 -19.27
N VAL A 529 13.67 -4.60 -18.46
CA VAL A 529 14.99 -5.24 -18.60
C VAL A 529 15.20 -6.33 -17.55
N LYS A 530 14.11 -6.76 -16.92
CA LYS A 530 14.10 -7.87 -16.00
C LYS A 530 14.37 -9.17 -16.76
N VAL A 531 15.21 -10.00 -16.16
CA VAL A 531 15.60 -11.31 -16.65
C VAL A 531 15.23 -12.32 -15.57
N ASP A 532 14.51 -13.36 -15.97
CA ASP A 532 14.21 -14.49 -15.10
C ASP A 532 15.28 -15.56 -15.28
N GLU A 533 15.99 -15.88 -14.20
CA GLU A 533 17.04 -16.90 -14.20
C GLU A 533 16.50 -18.26 -14.67
N LYS A 534 15.25 -18.60 -14.32
CA LYS A 534 14.64 -19.87 -14.74
C LYS A 534 14.48 -19.94 -16.25
N GLN A 535 14.19 -18.83 -16.91
CA GLN A 535 14.05 -18.78 -18.37
C GLN A 535 15.38 -19.01 -19.07
N ILE A 536 16.48 -18.45 -18.54
CA ILE A 536 17.82 -18.69 -19.07
C ILE A 536 18.24 -20.14 -18.85
N LEU A 537 17.98 -20.71 -17.67
CA LEU A 537 18.33 -22.10 -17.38
C LEU A 537 17.56 -23.11 -18.25
N ALA A 538 16.37 -22.74 -18.72
CA ALA A 538 15.57 -23.53 -19.66
C ALA A 538 15.94 -23.28 -21.15
N SER A 539 16.77 -22.27 -21.44
CA SER A 539 17.19 -21.92 -22.79
C SER A 539 18.26 -22.85 -23.32
N ALA A 540 18.34 -22.97 -24.64
CA ALA A 540 19.44 -23.63 -25.36
C ALA A 540 20.81 -22.97 -25.10
N HIS A 541 20.80 -21.74 -24.58
CA HIS A 541 21.99 -20.93 -24.28
C HIS A 541 22.33 -20.85 -22.78
N LYS A 542 21.78 -21.75 -21.94
CA LYS A 542 21.97 -21.72 -20.47
C LYS A 542 23.44 -21.67 -20.01
N ASP A 543 24.35 -22.24 -20.80
CA ASP A 543 25.78 -22.35 -20.48
C ASP A 543 26.59 -21.13 -20.98
N LEU A 544 25.96 -20.19 -21.70
CA LEU A 544 26.61 -18.97 -22.16
C LEU A 544 26.67 -17.90 -21.06
N LYS A 545 27.75 -17.13 -21.07
CA LYS A 545 27.87 -15.90 -20.31
C LYS A 545 27.03 -14.79 -20.94
N CYS A 546 26.50 -13.89 -20.13
CA CYS A 546 25.73 -12.74 -20.60
C CYS A 546 26.49 -11.94 -21.68
N SER A 547 27.80 -11.70 -21.50
CA SER A 547 28.65 -10.97 -22.44
C SER A 547 28.84 -11.64 -23.80
N GLN A 548 28.64 -12.96 -23.90
CA GLN A 548 28.74 -13.68 -25.18
C GLN A 548 27.57 -13.34 -26.11
N CYS A 549 26.41 -12.98 -25.55
CA CYS A 549 25.29 -12.44 -26.32
C CYS A 549 25.27 -10.91 -26.28
N HIS A 550 25.49 -10.31 -25.11
CA HIS A 550 25.55 -8.86 -24.92
C HIS A 550 26.97 -8.34 -25.13
N ILE A 551 27.41 -8.32 -26.39
CA ILE A 551 28.75 -7.85 -26.77
C ILE A 551 28.96 -6.39 -26.32
N GLY A 552 30.07 -6.16 -25.61
CA GLY A 552 30.44 -4.88 -25.02
C GLY A 552 29.96 -4.67 -23.56
N PHE A 553 29.28 -5.66 -22.98
CA PHE A 553 28.90 -5.68 -21.56
C PHE A 553 29.80 -6.66 -20.78
N SER A 554 30.15 -6.30 -19.54
CA SER A 554 30.94 -7.13 -18.62
C SER A 554 30.70 -6.70 -17.17
N THR A 555 31.40 -7.32 -16.22
CA THR A 555 31.36 -6.90 -14.81
C THR A 555 31.99 -5.51 -14.56
N LYS A 556 32.76 -4.99 -15.53
CA LYS A 556 33.43 -3.69 -15.46
C LYS A 556 32.85 -2.65 -16.41
N THR A 557 32.25 -3.09 -17.51
CA THR A 557 31.80 -2.22 -18.60
C THR A 557 30.31 -2.43 -18.82
N HIS A 558 29.52 -1.36 -18.67
CA HIS A 558 28.08 -1.41 -18.92
C HIS A 558 27.64 -0.16 -19.68
N PRO A 559 27.76 -0.13 -21.02
CA PRO A 559 27.41 1.04 -21.82
C PRO A 559 25.91 1.34 -21.77
N ILE A 560 25.54 2.61 -21.67
CA ILE A 560 24.15 3.04 -21.76
C ILE A 560 23.84 3.40 -23.21
N ARG A 561 23.05 2.55 -23.89
CA ARG A 561 22.57 2.76 -25.26
C ARG A 561 21.18 3.41 -25.27
N SER A 562 20.87 4.23 -26.27
CA SER A 562 19.51 4.76 -26.51
C SER A 562 18.90 4.11 -27.76
N PHE A 563 17.57 3.98 -27.76
CA PHE A 563 16.80 3.40 -28.87
C PHE A 563 15.53 4.22 -29.09
N LYS A 564 15.13 4.35 -30.37
CA LYS A 564 13.96 5.14 -30.74
C LYS A 564 12.66 4.53 -30.20
N SER A 565 12.56 3.20 -30.25
CA SER A 565 11.39 2.40 -29.86
C SER A 565 11.78 0.98 -29.49
N ILE A 566 10.84 0.18 -28.97
CA ILE A 566 11.03 -1.26 -28.73
C ILE A 566 11.30 -1.99 -30.05
N ALA A 567 10.66 -1.58 -31.14
CA ALA A 567 10.90 -2.15 -32.47
C ALA A 567 12.33 -1.88 -32.97
N ASP A 568 12.85 -0.67 -32.78
CA ASP A 568 14.26 -0.32 -33.11
C ASP A 568 15.25 -1.16 -32.28
N TYR A 569 14.97 -1.34 -30.98
CA TYR A 569 15.76 -2.21 -30.12
C TYR A 569 15.79 -3.66 -30.63
N ARG A 570 14.62 -4.23 -30.98
CA ARG A 570 14.52 -5.61 -31.48
C ARG A 570 15.26 -5.81 -32.79
N SER A 571 15.13 -4.88 -33.72
CA SER A 571 15.82 -4.92 -35.01
C SER A 571 17.34 -5.05 -34.81
N LYS A 572 17.92 -4.18 -33.97
CA LYS A 572 19.36 -4.22 -33.65
C LYS A 572 19.75 -5.46 -32.83
N ALA A 573 18.87 -5.94 -31.96
CA ALA A 573 19.15 -7.12 -31.13
C ALA A 573 19.25 -8.41 -31.95
N GLN A 574 18.68 -8.47 -33.15
CA GLN A 574 18.81 -9.64 -34.04
C GLN A 574 20.25 -9.89 -34.51
N GLU A 575 21.06 -8.83 -34.62
CA GLU A 575 22.48 -8.92 -35.00
C GLU A 575 23.28 -9.79 -34.02
N ILE A 576 22.83 -9.90 -32.76
CA ILE A 576 23.46 -10.76 -31.75
C ILE A 576 23.45 -12.21 -32.21
N CYS A 577 22.31 -12.68 -32.75
CA CYS A 577 22.15 -14.04 -33.23
C CYS A 577 23.07 -14.31 -34.42
N ALA A 578 23.26 -13.33 -35.30
CA ALA A 578 24.08 -13.45 -36.51
C ALA A 578 25.57 -13.70 -36.22
N ASN A 579 26.06 -13.38 -35.02
CA ASN A 579 27.43 -13.67 -34.64
C ASN A 579 27.75 -15.18 -34.61
N CYS A 580 26.74 -16.01 -34.32
CA CYS A 580 26.88 -17.48 -34.28
C CYS A 580 25.99 -18.21 -35.31
N HIS A 581 24.78 -17.71 -35.60
CA HIS A 581 23.79 -18.32 -36.49
C HIS A 581 23.76 -17.68 -37.89
N LYS A 582 24.93 -17.61 -38.52
CA LYS A 582 25.12 -16.91 -39.81
C LYS A 582 24.24 -17.47 -40.93
N ASN A 583 24.16 -18.80 -41.03
CA ASN A 583 23.43 -19.49 -42.09
C ASN A 583 21.93 -19.27 -41.95
N GLU A 584 21.38 -19.47 -40.75
CA GLU A 584 19.96 -19.27 -40.46
C GLU A 584 19.55 -17.81 -40.68
N THR A 585 20.42 -16.86 -40.32
CA THR A 585 20.19 -15.42 -40.56
C THR A 585 20.14 -15.13 -42.06
N LEU A 586 21.05 -15.71 -42.84
CA LEU A 586 21.06 -15.56 -44.30
C LEU A 586 19.79 -16.15 -44.94
N GLU A 587 19.34 -17.32 -44.47
CA GLU A 587 18.07 -17.90 -44.94
C GLU A 587 16.88 -17.02 -44.59
N TYR A 588 16.80 -16.56 -43.33
CA TYR A 588 15.73 -15.68 -42.85
C TYR A 588 15.64 -14.38 -43.64
N ASN A 589 16.77 -13.72 -43.90
CA ASN A 589 16.81 -12.48 -44.67
C ASN A 589 16.26 -12.62 -46.09
N ASN A 590 16.31 -13.83 -46.66
CA ASN A 590 15.74 -14.14 -47.98
C ASN A 590 14.27 -14.57 -47.92
N SER A 591 13.70 -14.78 -46.73
CA SER A 591 12.32 -15.22 -46.54
C SER A 591 11.30 -14.11 -46.80
N ILE A 592 10.05 -14.52 -47.05
CA ILE A 592 8.93 -13.59 -47.17
C ILE A 592 8.72 -12.75 -45.89
N HIS A 593 9.00 -13.31 -44.70
CA HIS A 593 8.85 -12.61 -43.42
C HIS A 593 9.83 -11.44 -43.28
N ALA A 594 11.11 -11.66 -43.58
CA ALA A 594 12.10 -10.58 -43.52
C ALA A 594 11.81 -9.49 -44.55
N LYS A 595 11.45 -9.89 -45.78
CA LYS A 595 11.05 -8.95 -46.84
C LYS A 595 9.83 -8.11 -46.45
N ALA A 596 8.85 -8.70 -45.75
CA ALA A 596 7.70 -7.97 -45.23
C ALA A 596 8.11 -6.91 -44.19
N ILE A 597 9.06 -7.23 -43.29
CA ILE A 597 9.61 -6.25 -42.33
C ILE A 597 10.31 -5.10 -43.07
N LEU A 598 11.11 -5.39 -44.09
CA LEU A 598 11.80 -4.37 -44.91
C LEU A 598 10.81 -3.44 -45.62
N LYS A 599 9.65 -3.94 -46.04
CA LYS A 599 8.53 -3.14 -46.57
C LYS A 599 7.75 -2.35 -45.51
N GLY A 600 8.12 -2.46 -44.23
CA GLY A 600 7.51 -1.71 -43.12
C GLY A 600 6.41 -2.44 -42.37
N ASN A 601 6.14 -3.72 -42.67
CA ASN A 601 5.17 -4.51 -41.91
C ASN A 601 5.74 -4.89 -40.53
N ARG A 602 5.36 -4.15 -39.50
CA ARG A 602 5.79 -4.36 -38.11
C ARG A 602 5.19 -5.62 -37.47
N GLU A 603 4.11 -6.17 -38.02
CA GLU A 603 3.47 -7.39 -37.51
C GLU A 603 4.22 -8.65 -37.94
N ALA A 604 4.97 -8.59 -39.04
CA ALA A 604 5.77 -9.71 -39.52
C ALA A 604 6.75 -10.22 -38.42
N PRO A 605 6.96 -11.55 -38.34
CA PRO A 605 7.77 -12.14 -37.30
C PRO A 605 9.25 -12.00 -37.58
N ASP A 606 10.00 -11.58 -36.56
CA ASP A 606 11.46 -11.57 -36.52
C ASP A 606 12.02 -12.72 -35.66
N CYS A 607 13.36 -12.84 -35.59
CA CYS A 607 14.03 -13.88 -34.80
C CYS A 607 13.54 -13.94 -33.35
N LEU A 608 13.36 -12.79 -32.70
CA LEU A 608 12.95 -12.67 -31.30
C LEU A 608 11.45 -12.92 -31.10
N LYS A 609 10.61 -12.66 -32.12
CA LYS A 609 9.16 -12.99 -32.09
C LYS A 609 8.96 -14.50 -32.16
N CYS A 610 9.79 -15.19 -32.93
CA CYS A 610 9.77 -16.65 -33.04
C CYS A 610 10.42 -17.35 -31.83
N HIS A 611 11.65 -16.96 -31.49
CA HIS A 611 12.48 -17.66 -30.49
C HIS A 611 12.43 -17.07 -29.07
N GLY A 612 11.97 -15.83 -28.89
CA GLY A 612 12.04 -15.12 -27.61
C GLY A 612 13.38 -14.41 -27.38
N TYR A 613 13.58 -13.87 -26.17
CA TYR A 613 14.78 -13.10 -25.80
C TYR A 613 15.79 -13.95 -25.01
N HIS A 614 15.43 -14.31 -23.77
CA HIS A 614 16.27 -15.09 -22.86
C HIS A 614 15.80 -16.54 -22.67
N ASN A 615 14.66 -16.89 -23.27
CA ASN A 615 14.01 -18.20 -23.23
C ASN A 615 14.13 -18.95 -24.57
N VAL A 616 15.24 -18.73 -25.29
CA VAL A 616 15.46 -19.30 -26.62
C VAL A 616 15.50 -20.82 -26.55
N ALA A 617 14.49 -21.49 -27.12
CA ALA A 617 14.40 -22.94 -27.15
C ALA A 617 14.82 -23.51 -28.52
N LYS A 618 15.32 -24.75 -28.51
CA LYS A 618 15.57 -25.52 -29.75
C LYS A 618 14.24 -26.03 -30.30
N ILE A 619 13.63 -25.24 -31.18
CA ILE A 619 12.32 -25.53 -31.77
C ILE A 619 12.34 -26.84 -32.57
N THR A 620 13.40 -27.12 -33.33
CA THR A 620 13.49 -28.27 -34.25
C THR A 620 13.23 -29.62 -33.59
N SER A 621 13.62 -29.80 -32.32
CA SER A 621 13.43 -31.05 -31.57
C SER A 621 12.06 -31.17 -30.88
N ASN A 622 11.24 -30.12 -30.90
CA ASN A 622 9.95 -30.10 -30.20
C ASN A 622 8.80 -29.96 -31.20
N LEU A 623 8.00 -31.02 -31.34
CA LEU A 623 6.89 -31.07 -32.30
C LEU A 623 5.82 -30.01 -32.02
N ALA A 624 5.47 -29.78 -30.74
CA ALA A 624 4.49 -28.77 -30.36
C ALA A 624 4.99 -27.36 -30.70
N LEU A 625 6.24 -27.02 -30.35
CA LEU A 625 6.81 -25.70 -30.68
C LEU A 625 6.92 -25.46 -32.19
N ARG A 626 7.21 -26.51 -32.97
CA ARG A 626 7.25 -26.49 -34.44
C ARG A 626 5.90 -26.18 -35.09
N TYR A 627 4.80 -26.38 -34.36
CA TYR A 627 3.43 -26.07 -34.76
C TYR A 627 2.97 -24.73 -34.18
N GLU A 628 3.06 -24.58 -32.85
CA GLU A 628 2.63 -23.39 -32.09
C GLU A 628 3.29 -22.09 -32.57
N THR A 629 4.54 -22.15 -33.02
CA THR A 629 5.26 -20.95 -33.49
C THR A 629 4.61 -20.30 -34.70
N CYS A 630 4.02 -21.08 -35.60
CA CYS A 630 3.38 -20.57 -36.81
C CYS A 630 1.98 -20.02 -36.50
N ILE A 631 1.18 -20.77 -35.74
CA ILE A 631 -0.23 -20.45 -35.50
C ILE A 631 -0.44 -19.25 -34.57
N ARG A 632 0.61 -18.80 -33.87
CA ARG A 632 0.63 -17.51 -33.17
C ARG A 632 0.24 -16.33 -34.07
N CYS A 633 0.51 -16.42 -35.37
CA CYS A 633 0.09 -15.42 -36.36
C CYS A 633 -0.83 -16.00 -37.46
N HIS A 634 -0.79 -17.31 -37.73
CA HIS A 634 -1.50 -17.97 -38.84
C HIS A 634 -2.77 -18.73 -38.41
N ASP A 635 -3.71 -18.03 -37.75
CA ASP A 635 -4.96 -18.65 -37.23
C ASP A 635 -5.88 -19.21 -38.34
N LYS A 636 -5.93 -18.57 -39.51
CA LYS A 636 -6.79 -19.03 -40.62
C LYS A 636 -6.28 -20.33 -41.22
N GLU A 637 -4.97 -20.40 -41.45
CA GLU A 637 -4.31 -21.61 -41.94
C GLU A 637 -4.36 -22.73 -40.88
N ASP A 638 -4.28 -22.40 -39.59
CA ASP A 638 -4.45 -23.35 -38.48
C ASP A 638 -5.81 -24.06 -38.52
N LYS A 639 -6.89 -23.30 -38.64
CA LYS A 639 -8.26 -23.84 -38.74
C LYS A 639 -8.40 -24.83 -39.89
N SER A 640 -7.77 -24.54 -41.03
CA SER A 640 -7.79 -25.42 -42.19
C SER A 640 -6.90 -26.65 -41.98
N PHE A 641 -5.73 -26.49 -41.37
CA PHE A 641 -4.83 -27.61 -41.06
C PHE A 641 -5.47 -28.61 -40.11
N LYS A 642 -6.29 -28.16 -39.16
CA LYS A 642 -7.04 -29.01 -38.21
C LYS A 642 -8.00 -29.99 -38.87
N GLU A 643 -8.46 -29.69 -40.08
CA GLU A 643 -9.31 -30.59 -40.87
C GLU A 643 -8.51 -31.69 -41.60
N SER A 644 -7.18 -31.63 -41.58
CA SER A 644 -6.33 -32.55 -42.33
C SER A 644 -6.04 -33.86 -41.60
N ILE A 645 -5.72 -34.89 -42.39
CA ILE A 645 -5.21 -36.16 -41.85
C ILE A 645 -3.90 -36.00 -41.08
N HIS A 646 -3.09 -34.99 -41.44
CA HIS A 646 -1.82 -34.69 -40.78
C HIS A 646 -2.01 -34.12 -39.38
N TYR A 647 -2.99 -33.23 -39.19
CA TYR A 647 -3.34 -32.75 -37.86
C TYR A 647 -3.93 -33.88 -37.00
N LYS A 648 -4.78 -34.74 -37.58
CA LYS A 648 -5.27 -35.93 -36.86
C LYS A 648 -4.11 -36.81 -36.35
N ALA A 649 -3.07 -37.01 -37.17
CA ALA A 649 -1.87 -37.73 -36.73
C ALA A 649 -1.11 -37.00 -35.59
N TYR A 650 -1.06 -35.67 -35.63
CA TYR A 650 -0.47 -34.85 -34.57
C TYR A 650 -1.26 -34.94 -33.26
N GLU A 651 -2.59 -34.86 -33.32
CA GLU A 651 -3.51 -34.98 -32.18
C GLU A 651 -3.47 -36.37 -31.54
N GLU A 652 -3.32 -37.42 -32.35
CA GLU A 652 -3.07 -38.79 -31.90
C GLU A 652 -1.68 -38.99 -31.25
N GLY A 653 -0.84 -37.94 -31.18
CA GLY A 653 0.46 -37.97 -30.52
C GLY A 653 1.54 -38.71 -31.30
N LYS A 654 1.37 -38.90 -32.62
CA LYS A 654 2.40 -39.57 -33.44
C LYS A 654 3.64 -38.69 -33.54
N LYS A 655 4.79 -39.24 -33.15
CA LYS A 655 6.08 -38.51 -33.10
C LYS A 655 6.50 -37.91 -34.44
N ASP A 656 6.18 -38.61 -35.53
CA ASP A 656 6.54 -38.20 -36.90
C ASP A 656 5.39 -37.48 -37.63
N ALA A 657 4.36 -37.04 -36.91
CA ALA A 657 3.28 -36.28 -37.50
C ALA A 657 3.83 -34.99 -38.15
N PRO A 658 3.53 -34.73 -39.43
CA PRO A 658 3.96 -33.50 -40.07
C PRO A 658 3.14 -32.32 -39.54
N VAL A 659 3.81 -31.20 -39.31
CA VAL A 659 3.22 -29.92 -38.86
C VAL A 659 3.59 -28.82 -39.86
N CYS A 660 3.18 -27.57 -39.61
CA CYS A 660 3.44 -26.43 -40.52
C CYS A 660 4.90 -26.38 -41.00
N SER A 661 5.85 -26.51 -40.06
CA SER A 661 7.28 -26.44 -40.36
C SER A 661 7.87 -27.68 -41.04
N SER A 662 7.11 -28.77 -41.15
CA SER A 662 7.50 -29.95 -41.93
C SER A 662 7.36 -29.70 -43.43
N CYS A 663 6.37 -28.89 -43.82
CA CYS A 663 6.14 -28.52 -45.22
C CYS A 663 6.77 -27.16 -45.57
N HIS A 664 6.67 -26.19 -44.68
CA HIS A 664 7.24 -24.85 -44.84
C HIS A 664 8.54 -24.71 -44.06
N ASN A 665 9.64 -24.30 -44.71
CA ASN A 665 10.89 -24.04 -43.98
C ASN A 665 10.76 -22.76 -43.14
N ALA A 666 10.91 -22.84 -41.82
CA ALA A 666 10.72 -21.71 -40.91
C ALA A 666 11.66 -20.51 -41.14
N HIS A 667 12.92 -20.75 -41.50
CA HIS A 667 13.87 -19.67 -41.83
C HIS A 667 13.86 -19.33 -43.32
N LYS A 668 13.49 -20.26 -44.20
CA LYS A 668 13.46 -20.05 -45.65
C LYS A 668 12.03 -20.13 -46.21
N VAL A 669 11.09 -19.42 -45.58
CA VAL A 669 9.69 -19.39 -46.03
C VAL A 669 9.60 -18.61 -47.34
N LEU A 670 9.11 -19.25 -48.40
CA LEU A 670 8.88 -18.65 -49.71
C LEU A 670 7.37 -18.57 -50.05
N PRO A 671 6.95 -17.64 -50.92
CA PRO A 671 5.59 -17.63 -51.48
C PRO A 671 5.25 -18.95 -52.20
N THR A 672 3.97 -19.36 -52.16
CA THR A 672 3.51 -20.68 -52.64
C THR A 672 3.66 -20.91 -54.15
N ASN A 673 3.80 -19.85 -54.94
CA ASN A 673 4.01 -19.94 -56.39
C ASN A 673 5.47 -20.09 -56.82
N ILE A 674 6.41 -19.73 -55.95
CA ILE A 674 7.85 -19.98 -56.16
C ILE A 674 8.28 -21.25 -55.38
N ALA A 675 7.62 -21.53 -54.26
CA ALA A 675 7.91 -22.70 -53.44
C ALA A 675 7.67 -24.00 -54.22
N LYS A 676 8.64 -24.91 -54.15
CA LYS A 676 8.52 -26.25 -54.72
C LYS A 676 7.71 -27.17 -53.80
N LEU A 677 6.40 -26.96 -53.76
CA LEU A 677 5.50 -27.58 -52.79
C LEU A 677 5.54 -29.12 -52.82
N ASN A 678 5.63 -29.74 -54.00
CA ASN A 678 5.69 -31.20 -54.13
C ASN A 678 6.95 -31.81 -53.46
N GLU A 679 8.09 -31.11 -53.49
CA GLU A 679 9.31 -31.57 -52.83
C GLU A 679 9.13 -31.69 -51.31
N ALA A 680 8.27 -30.84 -50.71
CA ALA A 680 7.96 -30.90 -49.29
C ALA A 680 7.21 -32.20 -48.93
N CYS A 681 6.27 -32.64 -49.77
CA CYS A 681 5.57 -33.91 -49.58
C CYS A 681 6.52 -35.11 -49.72
N ILE A 682 7.39 -35.08 -50.73
CA ILE A 682 8.30 -36.20 -51.06
C ILE A 682 9.32 -36.47 -49.96
N LYS A 683 9.69 -35.46 -49.15
CA LYS A 683 10.59 -35.64 -47.99
C LYS A 683 10.11 -36.74 -47.03
N CYS A 684 8.81 -36.84 -46.82
CA CYS A 684 8.20 -37.87 -45.98
C CYS A 684 7.63 -39.02 -46.82
N HIS A 685 7.05 -38.72 -47.99
CA HIS A 685 6.46 -39.71 -48.90
C HIS A 685 7.44 -40.19 -49.97
N LYS A 686 8.53 -40.86 -49.55
CA LYS A 686 9.64 -41.24 -50.45
C LYS A 686 9.23 -42.17 -51.60
N ASP A 687 8.32 -43.11 -51.33
CA ASP A 687 7.83 -44.09 -52.34
C ASP A 687 6.59 -43.61 -53.11
N VAL A 688 6.37 -42.29 -53.16
CA VAL A 688 5.16 -41.72 -53.76
C VAL A 688 5.03 -42.08 -55.24
N LYS A 689 6.13 -42.08 -56.03
CA LYS A 689 6.10 -42.42 -57.46
C LYS A 689 5.63 -43.85 -57.70
N LYS A 690 6.29 -44.82 -57.03
CA LYS A 690 5.95 -46.25 -57.13
C LYS A 690 4.52 -46.54 -56.66
N SER A 691 4.06 -45.85 -55.61
CA SER A 691 2.70 -45.99 -55.10
C SER A 691 1.65 -45.45 -56.08
N HIS A 692 1.96 -44.35 -56.78
CA HIS A 692 1.05 -43.74 -57.75
C HIS A 692 1.03 -44.49 -59.09
N ASN A 693 2.15 -45.03 -59.58
CA ASN A 693 2.19 -45.83 -60.82
C ASN A 693 1.22 -47.05 -60.79
N LYS A 694 0.81 -47.51 -59.60
CA LYS A 694 -0.21 -48.58 -59.47
C LYS A 694 -1.55 -48.22 -60.10
N TRP A 695 -1.92 -46.93 -60.15
CA TRP A 695 -3.21 -46.46 -60.64
C TRP A 695 -3.09 -45.30 -61.64
N LEU A 696 -2.07 -44.45 -61.50
CA LEU A 696 -1.75 -43.34 -62.38
C LEU A 696 -0.72 -43.80 -63.42
N TYR A 697 -1.22 -44.43 -64.47
CA TYR A 697 -0.45 -44.89 -65.62
C TYR A 697 -1.26 -44.66 -66.90
N ASN A 698 -0.62 -44.75 -68.06
CA ASN A 698 -1.30 -44.62 -69.36
C ASN A 698 -1.58 -46.02 -69.91
N PRO A 699 -2.81 -46.57 -69.81
CA PRO A 699 -3.06 -47.93 -70.26
C PRO A 699 -2.69 -48.13 -71.74
N PRO A 700 -2.00 -49.22 -72.12
CA PRO A 700 -1.57 -50.35 -71.29
C PRO A 700 -0.21 -50.18 -70.58
N PHE A 701 0.49 -49.06 -70.76
CA PHE A 701 1.87 -48.83 -70.30
C PHE A 701 1.96 -48.34 -68.84
N LYS A 702 2.75 -49.04 -68.01
CA LYS A 702 3.00 -48.71 -66.60
C LYS A 702 4.39 -48.11 -66.37
N LEU A 703 4.66 -46.96 -66.98
CA LEU A 703 5.94 -46.27 -66.85
C LEU A 703 5.89 -45.24 -65.71
N GLU A 704 6.88 -45.27 -64.80
CA GLU A 704 6.97 -44.26 -63.72
C GLU A 704 7.15 -42.84 -64.25
N SER A 705 7.72 -42.68 -65.45
CA SER A 705 7.84 -41.39 -66.14
C SER A 705 6.48 -40.72 -66.40
N PHE A 706 5.39 -41.48 -66.47
CA PHE A 706 4.04 -40.92 -66.59
C PHE A 706 3.59 -40.18 -65.33
N VAL A 707 4.01 -40.68 -64.16
CA VAL A 707 3.76 -40.02 -62.87
C VAL A 707 4.54 -38.70 -62.78
N ASP A 708 5.76 -38.68 -63.32
CA ASP A 708 6.61 -37.49 -63.31
C ASP A 708 6.00 -36.32 -64.11
N VAL A 709 5.32 -36.60 -65.23
CA VAL A 709 4.59 -35.57 -65.98
C VAL A 709 3.48 -34.95 -65.13
N HIS A 710 2.72 -35.77 -64.39
CA HIS A 710 1.67 -35.28 -63.50
C HIS A 710 2.24 -34.46 -62.34
N PHE A 711 3.35 -34.90 -61.74
CA PHE A 711 3.99 -34.16 -60.65
C PHE A 711 4.70 -32.89 -61.12
N ALA A 712 5.06 -32.79 -62.40
CA ALA A 712 5.58 -31.57 -62.99
C ALA A 712 4.46 -30.54 -63.26
N GLY A 713 3.29 -30.99 -63.72
CA GLY A 713 2.16 -30.13 -64.10
C GLY A 713 1.12 -29.89 -62.99
N SER A 714 1.14 -30.63 -61.89
CA SER A 714 0.17 -30.53 -60.80
C SER A 714 0.83 -30.56 -59.42
N THR A 715 0.29 -29.77 -58.50
CA THR A 715 0.59 -29.92 -57.07
C THR A 715 -0.07 -31.18 -56.52
N CYS A 716 0.51 -31.78 -55.47
CA CYS A 716 -0.12 -32.93 -54.79
C CYS A 716 -1.49 -32.56 -54.20
N THR A 717 -1.66 -31.31 -53.80
CA THR A 717 -2.90 -30.75 -53.23
C THR A 717 -4.06 -30.76 -54.22
N THR A 718 -3.79 -30.70 -55.52
CA THR A 718 -4.83 -30.86 -56.56
C THR A 718 -5.56 -32.19 -56.47
N CYS A 719 -4.89 -33.29 -56.14
CA CYS A 719 -5.57 -34.59 -56.04
C CYS A 719 -5.98 -34.92 -54.61
N HIS A 720 -5.25 -34.43 -53.62
CA HIS A 720 -5.42 -34.82 -52.22
C HIS A 720 -6.35 -33.92 -51.40
N ILE A 721 -7.17 -33.07 -52.05
CA ILE A 721 -8.03 -32.09 -51.38
C ILE A 721 -9.36 -31.95 -52.11
N SER A 722 -10.45 -31.86 -51.35
CA SER A 722 -11.79 -31.50 -51.82
C SER A 722 -11.90 -29.98 -51.93
N GLY A 723 -12.06 -29.45 -53.13
CA GLY A 723 -12.15 -28.00 -53.39
C GLY A 723 -12.07 -27.67 -54.87
N GLU A 724 -12.29 -26.42 -55.23
CA GLU A 724 -12.16 -25.98 -56.62
C GLU A 724 -10.71 -26.01 -57.09
N LYS A 725 -10.52 -26.32 -58.37
CA LYS A 725 -9.21 -26.49 -59.00
C LYS A 725 -8.97 -25.38 -60.01
N ALA A 726 -7.74 -24.87 -60.03
CA ALA A 726 -7.32 -23.81 -60.92
C ALA A 726 -6.19 -24.28 -61.83
N ILE A 727 -6.23 -23.82 -63.08
CA ILE A 727 -5.05 -23.73 -63.93
C ILE A 727 -4.40 -22.38 -63.62
N VAL A 728 -3.23 -22.44 -62.99
CA VAL A 728 -2.48 -21.28 -62.55
C VAL A 728 -1.31 -21.04 -63.49
N LEU A 729 -1.25 -19.85 -64.09
CA LEU A 729 -0.12 -19.40 -64.89
C LEU A 729 0.76 -18.46 -64.08
N THR A 730 2.08 -18.59 -64.23
CA THR A 730 3.06 -17.68 -63.64
C THR A 730 4.03 -17.22 -64.72
N LEU A 731 4.26 -15.90 -64.80
CA LEU A 731 5.21 -15.33 -65.76
C LEU A 731 6.64 -15.62 -65.30
N ILE A 732 7.43 -16.23 -66.19
CA ILE A 732 8.81 -16.61 -65.95
C ILE A 732 9.71 -16.11 -67.09
N THR A 733 11.00 -15.95 -66.79
CA THR A 733 12.03 -15.72 -67.82
C THR A 733 12.39 -17.02 -68.55
N SER A 734 13.23 -16.91 -69.58
CA SER A 734 13.79 -18.07 -70.28
C SER A 734 14.64 -18.99 -69.38
N GLU A 735 15.19 -18.45 -68.29
CA GLU A 735 15.93 -19.20 -67.25
C GLU A 735 15.01 -19.80 -66.17
N ASN A 736 13.69 -19.80 -66.39
CA ASN A 736 12.69 -20.33 -65.46
C ASN A 736 12.60 -19.55 -64.14
N LYS A 737 13.05 -18.29 -64.12
CA LYS A 737 12.94 -17.39 -62.96
C LYS A 737 11.57 -16.68 -62.98
N PRO A 738 10.73 -16.81 -61.93
CA PRO A 738 9.49 -16.05 -61.83
C PRO A 738 9.72 -14.56 -61.73
N LEU A 739 8.95 -13.77 -62.47
CA LEU A 739 9.01 -12.30 -62.43
C LEU A 739 8.08 -11.74 -61.35
N THR A 740 8.58 -10.75 -60.62
CA THR A 740 7.80 -9.92 -59.70
C THR A 740 7.12 -8.75 -60.43
N LEU A 741 6.06 -8.19 -59.87
CA LEU A 741 5.44 -6.97 -60.40
C LEU A 741 6.42 -5.81 -60.43
N GLU A 742 7.33 -5.72 -59.46
CA GLU A 742 8.38 -4.70 -59.42
C GLU A 742 9.41 -4.90 -60.54
N GLU A 743 9.78 -6.14 -60.89
CA GLU A 743 10.64 -6.42 -62.05
C GLU A 743 9.90 -6.14 -63.37
N ILE A 744 8.62 -6.49 -63.47
CA ILE A 744 7.80 -6.18 -64.66
C ILE A 744 7.68 -4.67 -64.84
N SER A 745 7.44 -3.93 -63.76
CA SER A 745 7.40 -2.46 -63.76
C SER A 745 8.70 -1.87 -64.32
N LYS A 746 9.86 -2.39 -63.88
CA LYS A 746 11.18 -1.98 -64.40
C LYS A 746 11.39 -2.33 -65.87
N LEU A 747 10.94 -3.50 -66.33
CA LEU A 747 11.08 -3.91 -67.72
C LEU A 747 10.16 -3.11 -68.65
N THR A 748 8.96 -2.78 -68.18
CA THR A 748 7.91 -2.17 -69.01
C THR A 748 7.87 -0.64 -68.91
N ASN A 749 8.49 -0.05 -67.88
CA ASN A 749 8.35 1.34 -67.46
C ASN A 749 6.91 1.72 -67.03
N TRP A 750 6.08 0.73 -66.71
CA TRP A 750 4.75 0.96 -66.14
C TRP A 750 4.82 1.02 -64.62
N SER A 751 3.97 1.80 -63.97
CA SER A 751 3.76 1.67 -62.53
C SER A 751 3.13 0.31 -62.18
N VAL A 752 3.24 -0.11 -60.91
CA VAL A 752 2.63 -1.37 -60.45
C VAL A 752 1.10 -1.36 -60.65
N GLU A 753 0.48 -0.19 -60.47
CA GLU A 753 -0.95 0.03 -60.69
C GLU A 753 -1.31 0.01 -62.18
N GLU A 754 -0.43 0.52 -63.05
CA GLU A 754 -0.62 0.50 -64.51
C GLU A 754 -0.53 -0.91 -65.09
N ILE A 755 0.28 -1.81 -64.51
CA ILE A 755 0.36 -3.20 -64.96
C ILE A 755 -1.03 -3.86 -64.97
N LYS A 756 -1.83 -3.62 -63.92
CA LYS A 756 -3.19 -4.18 -63.82
C LYS A 756 -4.10 -3.68 -64.94
N SER A 757 -4.07 -2.37 -65.24
CA SER A 757 -4.91 -1.79 -66.30
C SER A 757 -4.43 -2.16 -67.71
N LYS A 758 -3.14 -2.48 -67.88
CA LYS A 758 -2.60 -3.01 -69.14
C LYS A 758 -2.91 -4.49 -69.34
N LEU A 759 -3.05 -5.23 -68.24
CA LEU A 759 -3.35 -6.66 -68.25
C LEU A 759 -4.84 -6.95 -68.49
N ASP A 760 -5.72 -6.10 -67.97
CA ASP A 760 -7.17 -6.10 -68.15
C ASP A 760 -7.59 -4.74 -68.70
N SER A 761 -7.58 -4.64 -70.03
CA SER A 761 -7.78 -3.38 -70.75
C SER A 761 -9.26 -3.00 -70.81
N ASN A 762 -10.15 -3.99 -70.82
CA ASN A 762 -11.60 -3.80 -70.87
C ASN A 762 -12.24 -3.60 -69.46
N LYS A 763 -11.47 -3.87 -68.39
CA LYS A 763 -11.84 -3.74 -66.97
C LYS A 763 -12.99 -4.67 -66.53
N ASP A 764 -13.15 -5.82 -67.16
CA ASP A 764 -14.16 -6.83 -66.83
C ASP A 764 -13.71 -7.76 -65.67
N ASN A 765 -12.49 -7.59 -65.16
CA ASN A 765 -11.83 -8.40 -64.14
C ASN A 765 -11.54 -9.85 -64.55
N ILE A 766 -11.55 -10.16 -65.84
CA ILE A 766 -11.23 -11.47 -66.42
C ILE A 766 -10.27 -11.26 -67.59
N ILE A 767 -9.05 -11.74 -67.46
CA ILE A 767 -8.05 -11.57 -68.52
C ILE A 767 -8.40 -12.49 -69.69
N GLN A 768 -8.63 -11.88 -70.85
CA GLN A 768 -8.99 -12.57 -72.09
C GLN A 768 -7.75 -12.86 -72.96
N LYS A 769 -7.91 -13.70 -73.99
CA LYS A 769 -6.80 -14.18 -74.83
C LYS A 769 -6.13 -13.05 -75.62
N GLU A 770 -6.89 -12.07 -76.12
CA GLU A 770 -6.35 -10.90 -76.82
C GLU A 770 -5.53 -10.00 -75.89
N GLU A 771 -6.04 -9.76 -74.67
CA GLU A 771 -5.39 -8.91 -73.68
C GLU A 771 -4.06 -9.50 -73.22
N LEU A 772 -4.03 -10.80 -72.94
CA LEU A 772 -2.81 -11.50 -72.57
C LEU A 772 -1.77 -11.45 -73.70
N TYR A 773 -2.19 -11.58 -74.96
CA TYR A 773 -1.30 -11.48 -76.11
C TYR A 773 -0.71 -10.07 -76.27
N GLN A 774 -1.54 -9.02 -76.14
CA GLN A 774 -1.06 -7.64 -76.18
C GLN A 774 -0.10 -7.35 -75.03
N PHE A 775 -0.39 -7.84 -73.83
CA PHE A 775 0.49 -7.72 -72.68
C PHE A 775 1.87 -8.32 -72.97
N LEU A 776 1.93 -9.56 -73.47
CA LEU A 776 3.19 -10.26 -73.80
C LEU A 776 4.00 -9.57 -74.91
N LYS A 777 3.33 -8.93 -75.88
CA LYS A 777 4.00 -8.24 -76.99
C LYS A 777 4.95 -7.14 -76.50
N ASN A 778 4.65 -6.52 -75.37
CA ASN A 778 5.48 -5.46 -74.77
C ASN A 778 6.82 -5.96 -74.20
N PHE A 779 7.03 -7.27 -74.11
CA PHE A 779 8.28 -7.87 -73.63
C PHE A 779 9.20 -8.35 -74.75
N LYS A 780 8.69 -8.49 -75.98
CA LYS A 780 9.36 -9.19 -77.10
C LYS A 780 10.76 -8.66 -77.42
N ASP A 781 10.97 -7.36 -77.29
CA ASP A 781 12.24 -6.68 -77.60
C ASP A 781 13.11 -6.41 -76.36
N LYS A 782 12.65 -6.79 -75.17
CA LYS A 782 13.27 -6.43 -73.87
C LYS A 782 13.78 -7.64 -73.09
N GLU A 783 12.94 -8.66 -72.94
CA GLU A 783 13.24 -9.87 -72.17
C GLU A 783 12.36 -11.01 -72.69
N LYS A 784 12.96 -12.19 -72.91
CA LYS A 784 12.21 -13.34 -73.42
C LYS A 784 11.47 -14.02 -72.26
N VAL A 785 10.18 -13.71 -72.15
CA VAL A 785 9.27 -14.23 -71.12
C VAL A 785 8.36 -15.34 -71.65
N GLN A 786 7.96 -16.25 -70.77
CA GLN A 786 7.01 -17.33 -71.05
C GLN A 786 6.14 -17.59 -69.81
N PHE A 787 5.07 -18.37 -69.96
CA PHE A 787 4.18 -18.74 -68.87
C PHE A 787 4.41 -20.19 -68.47
N LYS A 788 4.69 -20.39 -67.19
CA LYS A 788 4.70 -21.72 -66.59
C LYS A 788 3.33 -22.06 -66.06
N GLY A 789 2.84 -23.23 -66.42
CA GLY A 789 1.53 -23.71 -66.00
C GLY A 789 1.60 -24.69 -64.83
N ARG A 790 0.67 -24.59 -63.87
CA ARG A 790 0.45 -25.62 -62.84
C ARG A 790 -1.03 -25.77 -62.46
N LEU A 791 -1.46 -26.99 -62.19
CA LEU A 791 -2.76 -27.27 -61.56
C LEU A 791 -2.60 -27.14 -60.06
N ASP A 792 -3.46 -26.34 -59.44
CA ASP A 792 -3.47 -26.15 -57.99
C ASP A 792 -4.89 -25.89 -57.47
N VAL A 793 -5.04 -25.70 -56.17
CA VAL A 793 -6.32 -25.30 -55.55
C VAL A 793 -6.57 -23.80 -55.71
N VAL A 794 -7.84 -23.41 -55.87
CA VAL A 794 -8.23 -21.99 -56.00
C VAL A 794 -7.90 -21.21 -54.73
N ASN A 795 -8.37 -21.72 -53.59
CA ASN A 795 -8.15 -21.13 -52.29
C ASN A 795 -6.92 -21.77 -51.63
N GLY A 796 -5.92 -20.94 -51.32
CA GLY A 796 -4.69 -21.41 -50.69
C GLY A 796 -4.89 -21.99 -49.28
N ASN A 797 -5.97 -21.65 -48.59
CA ASN A 797 -6.26 -22.26 -47.28
C ASN A 797 -6.69 -23.72 -47.40
N ASP A 798 -7.42 -24.06 -48.46
CA ASP A 798 -7.84 -25.44 -48.71
C ASP A 798 -6.65 -26.35 -48.91
N ALA A 799 -5.50 -25.83 -49.37
CA ALA A 799 -4.23 -26.56 -49.48
C ALA A 799 -3.77 -27.24 -48.16
N HIS A 800 -4.26 -26.76 -47.01
CA HIS A 800 -3.94 -27.32 -45.70
C HIS A 800 -4.88 -28.45 -45.29
N LYS A 801 -6.01 -28.68 -45.98
CA LYS A 801 -7.05 -29.68 -45.69
C LYS A 801 -6.77 -31.03 -46.36
N ILE A 802 -5.55 -31.54 -46.20
CA ILE A 802 -5.07 -32.75 -46.89
C ILE A 802 -5.89 -33.97 -46.46
N LEU A 803 -6.45 -34.67 -47.45
CA LEU A 803 -7.27 -35.87 -47.28
C LEU A 803 -6.42 -37.16 -47.23
N THR A 804 -7.06 -38.25 -46.81
CA THR A 804 -6.48 -39.59 -46.86
C THR A 804 -6.35 -40.11 -48.30
N LYS A 805 -5.63 -41.22 -48.48
CA LYS A 805 -5.51 -41.92 -49.78
C LYS A 805 -6.87 -42.36 -50.38
N GLN A 806 -7.91 -42.51 -49.56
CA GLN A 806 -9.25 -42.89 -49.99
C GLN A 806 -10.04 -41.69 -50.50
N GLY A 807 -9.84 -40.51 -49.90
CA GLY A 807 -10.51 -39.27 -50.32
C GLY A 807 -9.83 -38.55 -51.49
N ALA A 808 -8.68 -39.03 -51.97
CA ALA A 808 -7.96 -38.44 -53.08
C ALA A 808 -8.62 -38.76 -54.43
N VAL A 809 -8.60 -37.79 -55.35
CA VAL A 809 -9.08 -37.95 -56.74
C VAL A 809 -8.18 -38.93 -57.48
N LYS A 810 -8.77 -40.02 -57.99
CA LYS A 810 -8.08 -41.04 -58.80
C LYS A 810 -8.71 -41.29 -60.16
N ASP A 811 -9.89 -40.72 -60.40
CA ASP A 811 -10.56 -40.82 -61.67
C ASP A 811 -9.92 -39.86 -62.67
N CYS A 812 -9.33 -40.40 -63.73
CA CYS A 812 -8.70 -39.63 -64.80
C CYS A 812 -9.70 -38.69 -65.48
N ALA A 813 -10.98 -39.05 -65.56
CA ALA A 813 -12.02 -38.26 -66.20
C ALA A 813 -12.26 -36.92 -65.48
N PHE A 814 -11.98 -36.84 -64.17
CA PHE A 814 -12.13 -35.59 -63.41
C PHE A 814 -11.28 -34.45 -64.00
N CYS A 815 -10.09 -34.77 -64.52
CA CYS A 815 -9.16 -33.78 -65.09
C CYS A 815 -9.07 -33.80 -66.62
N HIS A 816 -9.23 -34.98 -67.24
CA HIS A 816 -9.07 -35.16 -68.68
C HIS A 816 -10.39 -35.14 -69.47
N ASN A 817 -11.49 -34.72 -68.85
CA ASN A 817 -12.74 -34.41 -69.53
C ASN A 817 -12.71 -32.96 -70.08
N PRO A 818 -13.09 -32.70 -71.35
CA PRO A 818 -13.25 -31.34 -71.88
C PRO A 818 -14.13 -30.41 -71.00
N GLU A 819 -15.12 -30.98 -70.31
CA GLU A 819 -16.04 -30.28 -69.42
C GLU A 819 -15.50 -30.07 -68.00
N ALA A 820 -14.26 -30.51 -67.70
CA ALA A 820 -13.65 -30.34 -66.38
C ALA A 820 -13.69 -28.86 -65.93
N GLN A 821 -14.23 -28.63 -64.73
CA GLN A 821 -14.48 -27.30 -64.18
C GLN A 821 -13.22 -26.70 -63.53
N PHE A 822 -12.19 -26.48 -64.33
CA PHE A 822 -11.02 -25.70 -63.90
C PHE A 822 -11.27 -24.21 -64.10
N VAL A 823 -10.94 -23.41 -63.09
CA VAL A 823 -10.88 -21.95 -63.24
C VAL A 823 -9.50 -21.52 -63.72
N GLY A 824 -9.42 -20.50 -64.57
CA GLY A 824 -8.14 -19.91 -64.97
C GLY A 824 -7.68 -18.86 -63.94
N LYS A 825 -6.41 -18.90 -63.57
CA LYS A 825 -5.77 -17.89 -62.72
C LYS A 825 -4.42 -17.49 -63.29
N LEU A 826 -4.11 -16.21 -63.19
CA LEU A 826 -2.78 -15.67 -63.47
C LEU A 826 -2.18 -15.10 -62.19
N GLU A 827 -0.95 -15.47 -61.87
CA GLU A 827 -0.26 -15.06 -60.64
C GLU A 827 1.02 -14.28 -60.94
N PHE A 828 1.18 -13.14 -60.27
CA PHE A 828 2.42 -12.38 -60.25
C PHE A 828 2.99 -12.29 -58.84
N ASN A 829 4.31 -12.43 -58.74
CA ASN A 829 4.98 -12.31 -57.46
C ASN A 829 5.02 -10.86 -56.99
N LYS A 830 4.88 -10.67 -55.69
CA LYS A 830 5.18 -9.41 -55.01
C LYS A 830 6.29 -9.64 -54.00
N GLU A 831 7.26 -8.77 -53.96
CA GLU A 831 8.34 -8.92 -52.99
C GLU A 831 7.81 -8.71 -51.56
N GLY A 832 8.02 -9.68 -50.66
CA GLY A 832 7.57 -9.56 -49.25
C GLY A 832 6.07 -9.66 -49.02
N GLU A 833 5.28 -10.01 -50.04
CA GLU A 833 3.83 -10.13 -49.97
C GLU A 833 3.34 -11.44 -50.61
N LYS A 834 2.06 -11.77 -50.38
CA LYS A 834 1.43 -12.88 -51.09
C LYS A 834 1.34 -12.54 -52.59
N PRO A 835 1.46 -13.54 -53.48
CA PRO A 835 1.32 -13.31 -54.92
C PRO A 835 -0.04 -12.68 -55.24
N GLU A 836 -0.05 -11.74 -56.16
CA GLU A 836 -1.30 -11.17 -56.67
C GLU A 836 -1.89 -12.09 -57.73
N LYS A 837 -3.19 -12.35 -57.61
CA LYS A 837 -3.92 -13.29 -58.48
C LYS A 837 -4.97 -12.55 -59.29
N PHE A 838 -5.07 -12.89 -60.57
CA PHE A 838 -6.06 -12.37 -61.50
C PHE A 838 -6.88 -13.52 -62.08
N ASN A 839 -8.15 -13.27 -62.40
CA ASN A 839 -8.95 -14.26 -63.10
C ASN A 839 -8.51 -14.32 -64.57
N LEU A 840 -8.45 -15.53 -65.10
CA LEU A 840 -8.08 -15.78 -66.48
C LEU A 840 -9.20 -16.57 -67.16
N GLU A 841 -9.58 -16.17 -68.36
CA GLU A 841 -10.56 -16.91 -69.14
C GLU A 841 -10.02 -18.32 -69.49
N LYS A 842 -10.86 -19.35 -69.34
CA LYS A 842 -10.45 -20.77 -69.48
C LYS A 842 -9.87 -21.09 -70.86
N ASN A 843 -10.36 -20.46 -71.93
CA ASN A 843 -9.91 -20.71 -73.30
C ASN A 843 -8.51 -20.11 -73.60
N VAL A 844 -7.96 -19.27 -72.72
CA VAL A 844 -6.66 -18.61 -72.93
C VAL A 844 -5.53 -19.63 -73.03
N VAL A 845 -5.58 -20.70 -72.24
CA VAL A 845 -4.59 -21.78 -72.30
C VAL A 845 -4.64 -22.59 -73.61
N ASN A 846 -5.73 -22.45 -74.38
CA ASN A 846 -5.93 -23.10 -75.68
C ASN A 846 -5.76 -22.14 -76.87
N SER A 847 -5.35 -20.90 -76.63
CA SER A 847 -5.22 -19.88 -77.67
C SER A 847 -3.93 -20.06 -78.47
N VAL A 848 -4.01 -19.96 -79.81
CA VAL A 848 -2.85 -19.98 -80.73
C VAL A 848 -1.77 -18.95 -80.35
N TYR A 849 -2.19 -17.86 -79.69
CA TYR A 849 -1.32 -16.78 -79.22
C TYR A 849 -0.57 -17.11 -77.92
N ALA A 850 -1.04 -18.09 -77.15
CA ALA A 850 -0.45 -18.52 -75.88
C ALA A 850 0.41 -19.79 -76.02
N ILE A 851 0.16 -20.62 -77.05
CA ILE A 851 0.87 -21.89 -77.35
C ILE A 851 2.40 -21.76 -77.41
N PRO A 852 3.02 -20.72 -78.02
CA PRO A 852 4.48 -20.62 -78.04
C PRO A 852 5.11 -20.50 -76.66
N ASN A 853 4.33 -20.01 -75.68
CA ASN A 853 4.78 -19.58 -74.36
C ASN A 853 4.17 -20.40 -73.21
N ILE A 854 3.23 -21.33 -73.46
CA ILE A 854 2.64 -22.26 -72.46
C ILE A 854 2.84 -23.69 -72.96
N LYS A 855 3.93 -24.34 -72.52
CA LYS A 855 4.31 -25.69 -72.99
C LYS A 855 3.77 -26.82 -72.11
N ASP A 856 3.39 -26.52 -70.87
CA ASP A 856 3.15 -27.53 -69.83
C ASP A 856 1.76 -28.19 -69.91
N PHE A 857 0.79 -27.60 -70.62
CA PHE A 857 -0.62 -28.02 -70.60
C PHE A 857 -1.19 -28.56 -71.90
N TYR A 858 -0.33 -28.87 -72.86
CA TYR A 858 -0.74 -29.42 -74.16
C TYR A 858 -1.56 -30.73 -74.07
N VAL A 859 -1.59 -31.40 -72.90
CA VAL A 859 -2.11 -32.77 -72.70
C VAL A 859 -3.37 -32.85 -71.80
N LEU A 860 -3.89 -31.73 -71.28
CA LEU A 860 -5.22 -31.75 -70.67
C LEU A 860 -6.24 -31.93 -71.81
N GLY A 861 -7.24 -32.81 -71.67
CA GLY A 861 -8.26 -33.15 -72.69
C GLY A 861 -9.09 -31.98 -73.25
N LEU A 862 -8.68 -30.75 -72.95
CA LEU A 862 -9.04 -29.47 -73.53
C LEU A 862 -8.38 -29.21 -74.91
N THR A 863 -7.44 -30.06 -75.37
CA THR A 863 -6.63 -29.84 -76.58
C THR A 863 -7.02 -30.73 -77.76
N LYS A 864 -8.27 -30.62 -78.25
CA LYS A 864 -8.47 -30.71 -79.71
C LYS A 864 -8.18 -29.33 -80.29
N ILE A 865 -6.91 -29.07 -80.58
CA ILE A 865 -6.52 -27.84 -81.29
C ILE A 865 -6.84 -28.09 -82.76
N ASN A 866 -8.08 -27.80 -83.16
CA ASN A 866 -8.59 -28.05 -84.51
C ASN A 866 -7.62 -27.58 -85.61
N ILE A 867 -6.85 -26.51 -85.38
CA ILE A 867 -5.90 -25.99 -86.36
C ILE A 867 -4.66 -26.87 -86.55
N LEU A 868 -4.15 -27.52 -85.50
CA LEU A 868 -3.03 -28.46 -85.63
C LEU A 868 -3.49 -29.76 -86.30
N ASP A 869 -4.71 -30.22 -86.01
CA ASP A 869 -5.32 -31.34 -86.71
C ASP A 869 -5.47 -31.04 -88.21
N ILE A 870 -5.94 -29.84 -88.57
CA ILE A 870 -6.02 -29.36 -89.95
C ILE A 870 -4.63 -29.29 -90.59
N LEU A 871 -3.64 -28.72 -89.91
CA LEU A 871 -2.26 -28.62 -90.43
C LEU A 871 -1.61 -29.99 -90.62
N PHE A 872 -1.86 -30.94 -89.72
CA PHE A 872 -1.40 -32.33 -89.85
C PHE A 872 -2.03 -33.01 -91.06
N VAL A 873 -3.34 -32.84 -91.27
CA VAL A 873 -4.04 -33.34 -92.46
C VAL A 873 -3.49 -32.69 -93.74
N ILE A 874 -3.24 -31.37 -93.74
CA ILE A 874 -2.62 -30.67 -94.88
C ILE A 874 -1.21 -31.21 -95.14
N ALA A 875 -0.40 -31.43 -94.11
CA ALA A 875 0.95 -31.97 -94.24
C ALA A 875 0.95 -33.41 -94.80
N LEU A 876 0.00 -34.25 -94.38
CA LEU A 876 -0.21 -35.59 -94.94
C LEU A 876 -0.58 -35.52 -96.43
N ILE A 877 -1.51 -34.64 -96.82
CA ILE A 877 -1.91 -34.43 -98.22
C ILE A 877 -0.71 -33.92 -99.04
N ALA A 878 0.05 -32.95 -98.52
CA ALA A 878 1.23 -32.40 -99.18
C ALA A 878 2.34 -33.45 -99.34
N GLY A 879 2.60 -34.26 -98.32
CA GLY A 879 3.57 -35.36 -98.37
C GLY A 879 3.20 -36.42 -99.39
N ALA A 880 1.92 -36.83 -99.44
CA ALA A 880 1.40 -37.72 -100.46
C ALA A 880 1.53 -37.11 -101.87
N GLY A 881 1.25 -35.81 -102.00
CA GLY A 881 1.41 -35.05 -103.25
C GLY A 881 2.85 -34.98 -103.75
N VAL A 882 3.83 -34.80 -102.87
CA VAL A 882 5.27 -34.82 -103.23
C VAL A 882 5.69 -36.20 -103.72
N ALA A 883 5.27 -37.27 -103.03
CA ALA A 883 5.56 -38.64 -103.46
C ALA A 883 4.93 -38.94 -104.83
N GLY A 884 3.66 -38.57 -105.02
CA GLY A 884 2.96 -38.72 -106.30
C GLY A 884 3.61 -37.92 -107.43
N GLY A 885 3.94 -36.64 -107.18
CA GLY A 885 4.62 -35.77 -108.13
C GLY A 885 6.02 -36.26 -108.50
N HIS A 886 6.78 -36.79 -107.54
CA HIS A 886 8.10 -37.38 -107.78
C HIS A 886 8.01 -38.62 -108.68
N ILE A 887 7.03 -39.50 -108.43
CA ILE A 887 6.78 -40.69 -109.26
C ILE A 887 6.37 -40.28 -110.69
N PHE A 888 5.47 -39.30 -110.81
CA PHE A 888 5.03 -38.77 -112.09
C PHE A 888 6.20 -38.16 -112.89
N LEU A 889 6.99 -37.26 -112.29
CA LEU A 889 8.21 -36.71 -112.91
C LEU A 889 9.19 -37.80 -113.33
N ARG A 890 9.35 -38.86 -112.53
CA ARG A 890 10.22 -40.00 -112.86
C ARG A 890 9.71 -40.74 -114.10
N LEU A 891 8.40 -40.96 -114.22
CA LEU A 891 7.79 -41.58 -115.40
C LEU A 891 7.99 -40.73 -116.67
N ILE A 892 7.71 -39.43 -116.62
CA ILE A 892 7.79 -38.54 -117.79
C ILE A 892 9.24 -38.27 -118.22
N THR A 893 10.20 -38.26 -117.28
CA THR A 893 11.63 -38.04 -117.59
C THR A 893 12.38 -39.33 -117.96
N THR A 894 11.73 -40.50 -117.87
CA THR A 894 12.33 -41.80 -118.22
C THR A 894 12.79 -41.88 -119.69
N PRO A 895 12.02 -41.41 -120.71
CA PRO A 895 12.47 -41.38 -122.10
C PRO A 895 13.70 -40.48 -122.32
N ILE A 896 13.74 -39.33 -121.65
CA ILE A 896 14.85 -38.35 -121.73
C ILE A 896 16.12 -38.93 -121.09
N ARG A 897 15.98 -39.60 -119.93
CA ARG A 897 17.11 -40.27 -119.25
C ARG A 897 17.65 -41.48 -120.02
N ARG A 898 16.80 -42.21 -120.75
CA ARG A 898 17.24 -43.30 -121.63
C ARG A 898 18.05 -42.79 -122.84
N LYS A 899 17.65 -41.65 -123.44
CA LYS A 899 18.41 -41.03 -124.55
C LYS A 899 19.81 -40.51 -124.15
N ARG A 900 20.00 -40.08 -122.89
CA ARG A 900 21.29 -39.54 -122.38
C ARG A 900 22.32 -40.61 -121.97
N ARG A 901 21.93 -41.88 -121.86
CA ARG A 901 22.82 -42.99 -121.44
C ARG A 901 23.29 -43.88 -122.60
N GLY A 902 22.88 -43.60 -123.83
CA GLY A 902 23.23 -44.37 -125.02
C GLY A 902 23.91 -43.55 -126.12
N GLY A 903 24.65 -42.50 -125.75
CA GLY A 903 25.48 -41.71 -126.65
C GLY A 903 26.91 -41.70 -126.15
#